data_AF-A0A154PBT6-F1
#
_entry.id   AF-A0A154PBT6-F1
#
_cell.length_a   1.000
_cell.length_b   1.000
_cell.length_c   1.000
_cell.angle_alpha   90.00
_cell.angle_beta   90.00
_cell.angle_gamma   90.00
#
_symmetry.space_group_name_H-M   'P 1'
#
loop_
_entity.id
_entity.type
_entity.pdbx_description
1 polymer ?
#
loop_
_entity_poly.entity_id
_entity_poly.type
_entity_poly.pdbx_seq_one_letter_code
_entity_poly.pdbx_strand_id
1 'polypeptide(L)'
;NNSTDWENELNCPQLRKHFEEKLSNMLGDESYFLLTTFANMAMARVDKDYDFVRATTIDLFQIGFLSEKTQDSCSKDARSLLSNLTYKYPSLLSDILHKLKDNFESAGKLSLYLFTELKIDKWNPQEQDIMILSTWLHQHSLTSTENYLARLILCQLNWGFDENGSLYLPIELHRRIALLIVELTMKYVPDCPTESASLLVESVKQVSLMIRPQSAEQIFALWAWEIVSKLRLHQFDQNDEICQYTVMNPTDAFAHIPDMDSDSYLEILMIGTRENQPIACYVATVMTLWGHSVPLICSKGFSQLHILQCHYKYEQVLVCLHNIIPLFLDCVDSLLKNDKFISLIISLIMADRSYMNVAKKTPKKFVHLWLNVLVLVPDWNKDQSVMYLMDTVISAAFFYAEAKTSAENMFQSLLSNTTSTRNVVASFGSFLNWATGSSNSISLLGGSIQSIWVAYQVLSVEQYNREIKSGLWREILRELSAQNKISLDTAIKRACTTVKMQPFGANGLFIYRWSQQALDTPMDHPLLPLLWQNFFTLFLARVPTTSGFYKTLSLWLEEPRLQEPGLYLPALPPQYMSQKLVLLVQEDWTPWLEYVDYWTVQQNQMKAVHEWERLCYRNQESQLQNRTNPSIIFLEIADPLQRIFKRLTTYEHPIPPPSINRIKKVLNCVPRDNLYNSNLIVDLIKPYLKIISDYAQTYNLLVSEHTAVDCSFLELVPTLYREIENQITLHALCDTAPSNQKRSRSGTPPTVHCAGPAIIRFEVAEAHINSGVDDMVTQNRAEYENLLIKASQPPPSKVTQGCVFIDHLLAMLEHEVTLSRTSENTVVLCKIQESGVKLFYYLIEYYTEEAALCPPTKQLITTCLEKLGQLFISGEESQGPQLLSTIIQRPNLGGLLGPYFTPVAGGASKFLHMYETLVELSTGINIDLCFVLLSKVCYL
;
A
#
# COMPACT_ATOMS: atom_id res chain seq x y z
N ASN A 1 7.25 61.45 -18.87
CA ASN A 1 6.49 61.08 -20.08
C ASN A 1 7.27 60.23 -21.09
N ASN A 2 8.31 59.45 -20.71
CA ASN A 2 9.06 58.59 -21.64
C ASN A 2 9.13 57.10 -21.20
N SER A 3 8.20 56.60 -20.39
CA SER A 3 8.27 55.21 -19.88
C SER A 3 7.59 54.17 -20.78
N THR A 4 6.98 54.57 -21.90
CA THR A 4 6.13 53.71 -22.74
C THR A 4 6.78 53.26 -24.07
N ASP A 5 8.04 53.62 -24.34
CA ASP A 5 8.65 53.35 -25.67
C ASP A 5 9.30 51.96 -25.75
N TRP A 6 9.97 51.53 -24.67
CA TRP A 6 10.74 50.27 -24.67
C TRP A 6 9.84 49.01 -24.76
N GLU A 7 8.66 49.02 -24.14
CA GLU A 7 7.71 47.90 -24.23
C GLU A 7 7.19 47.71 -25.67
N ASN A 8 6.98 48.83 -26.38
CA ASN A 8 6.54 48.81 -27.77
C ASN A 8 7.68 48.39 -28.71
N GLU A 9 8.92 48.81 -28.45
CA GLU A 9 10.09 48.35 -29.19
C GLU A 9 10.38 46.85 -28.96
N LEU A 10 10.31 46.37 -27.72
CA LEU A 10 10.55 44.97 -27.36
C LEU A 10 9.51 44.03 -27.98
N ASN A 11 8.25 44.49 -28.07
CA ASN A 11 7.16 43.73 -28.70
C ASN A 11 7.09 43.93 -30.23
N CYS A 12 8.02 44.70 -30.82
CA CYS A 12 8.02 44.99 -32.26
C CYS A 12 8.21 43.71 -33.10
N PRO A 13 7.32 43.40 -34.06
CA PRO A 13 7.43 42.22 -34.90
C PRO A 13 8.73 42.17 -35.72
N GLN A 14 9.27 43.33 -36.11
CA GLN A 14 10.52 43.41 -36.88
C GLN A 14 11.72 42.98 -36.04
N LEU A 15 11.75 43.39 -34.76
CA LEU A 15 12.82 43.02 -33.83
C LEU A 15 12.80 41.52 -33.54
N ARG A 16 11.61 40.95 -33.30
CA ARG A 16 11.41 39.50 -33.10
C ARG A 16 11.87 38.68 -34.30
N LYS A 17 11.52 39.13 -35.52
CA LYS A 17 11.94 38.47 -36.75
C LYS A 17 13.45 38.53 -36.95
N HIS A 18 14.08 39.66 -36.64
CA HIS A 18 15.53 39.79 -36.70
C HIS A 18 16.25 38.90 -35.68
N PHE A 19 15.69 38.79 -34.47
CA PHE A 19 16.19 37.90 -33.43
C PHE A 19 16.09 36.43 -33.85
N GLU A 20 14.96 36.01 -34.42
CA GLU A 20 14.74 34.68 -34.98
C GLU A 20 15.71 34.37 -36.13
N GLU A 21 15.84 35.26 -37.11
CA GLU A 21 16.78 35.10 -38.25
C GLU A 21 18.23 34.98 -37.79
N LYS A 22 18.61 35.71 -36.73
CA LYS A 22 19.95 35.60 -36.16
C LYS A 22 20.15 34.25 -35.46
N LEU A 23 19.17 33.81 -34.68
CA LEU A 23 19.18 32.51 -34.00
C LEU A 23 19.25 31.33 -34.97
N SER A 24 18.52 31.37 -36.10
CA SER A 24 18.57 30.31 -37.12
C SER A 24 19.95 30.15 -37.78
N ASN A 25 20.80 31.17 -37.73
CA ASN A 25 22.13 31.18 -38.35
C ASN A 25 23.26 30.89 -37.34
N MET A 26 22.95 30.68 -36.06
CA MET A 26 23.93 30.40 -35.01
C MET A 26 24.11 28.90 -34.78
N LEU A 27 25.29 28.49 -34.33
CA LEU A 27 25.55 27.11 -33.91
C LEU A 27 24.75 26.79 -32.63
N GLY A 28 24.39 25.52 -32.41
CA GLY A 28 23.49 25.09 -31.33
C GLY A 28 23.94 25.51 -29.93
N ASP A 29 25.25 25.47 -29.64
CA ASP A 29 25.76 25.90 -28.34
C ASP A 29 25.66 27.43 -28.15
N GLU A 30 25.92 28.20 -29.19
CA GLU A 30 25.85 29.67 -29.15
C GLU A 30 24.41 30.16 -28.98
N SER A 31 23.46 29.52 -29.66
CA SER A 31 22.03 29.82 -29.50
C SER A 31 21.56 29.47 -28.09
N TYR A 32 22.00 28.34 -27.51
CA TYR A 32 21.71 27.97 -26.12
C TYR A 32 22.23 29.01 -25.11
N PHE A 33 23.49 29.46 -25.25
CA PHE A 33 24.05 30.49 -24.36
C PHE A 33 23.27 31.81 -24.46
N LEU A 34 22.87 32.21 -25.67
CA LEU A 34 22.09 33.41 -25.89
C LEU A 34 20.70 33.31 -25.24
N LEU A 35 19.97 32.22 -25.48
CA LEU A 35 18.64 31.97 -24.89
C LEU A 35 18.72 31.87 -23.36
N THR A 36 19.75 31.21 -22.83
CA THR A 36 19.98 31.11 -21.39
C THR A 36 20.30 32.46 -20.77
N THR A 37 21.11 33.29 -21.43
CA THR A 37 21.37 34.66 -20.99
C THR A 37 20.09 35.48 -20.98
N PHE A 38 19.26 35.32 -22.02
CA PHE A 38 17.96 35.98 -22.13
C PHE A 38 16.99 35.57 -21.01
N ALA A 39 16.86 34.28 -20.74
CA ALA A 39 16.07 33.76 -19.63
C ALA A 39 16.63 34.21 -18.26
N ASN A 40 17.94 34.23 -18.08
CA ASN A 40 18.59 34.68 -16.84
C ASN A 40 18.35 36.17 -16.57
N MET A 41 18.28 37.00 -17.63
CA MET A 41 17.89 38.41 -17.48
C MET A 41 16.49 38.54 -16.89
N ALA A 42 15.52 37.74 -17.35
CA ALA A 42 14.17 37.70 -16.78
C ALA A 42 14.15 37.10 -15.36
N MET A 43 14.91 36.02 -15.12
CA MET A 43 15.04 35.40 -13.79
C MET A 43 15.66 36.34 -12.74
N ALA A 44 16.52 37.28 -13.14
CA ALA A 44 17.14 38.25 -12.23
C ALA A 44 16.20 39.39 -11.81
N ARG A 45 15.02 39.54 -12.43
CA ARG A 45 14.05 40.58 -12.07
C ARG A 45 13.25 40.23 -10.81
N VAL A 46 12.53 41.23 -10.32
CA VAL A 46 11.55 41.17 -9.23
C VAL A 46 10.18 41.51 -9.81
N ASP A 47 9.09 41.20 -9.10
CA ASP A 47 7.70 41.26 -9.60
C ASP A 47 7.27 42.62 -10.20
N LYS A 48 8.00 43.71 -9.90
CA LYS A 48 7.74 45.05 -10.44
C LYS A 48 8.05 45.20 -11.94
N ASP A 49 8.89 44.33 -12.51
CA ASP A 49 9.25 44.33 -13.94
C ASP A 49 8.59 43.16 -14.69
N TYR A 50 7.35 42.81 -14.32
CA TYR A 50 6.64 41.66 -14.88
C TYR A 50 6.51 41.72 -16.42
N ASP A 51 6.30 42.92 -17.00
CA ASP A 51 6.12 43.08 -18.44
C ASP A 51 7.36 42.64 -19.24
N PHE A 52 8.56 42.86 -18.70
CA PHE A 52 9.80 42.36 -19.31
C PHE A 52 9.90 40.83 -19.20
N VAL A 53 9.62 40.27 -18.01
CA VAL A 53 9.63 38.82 -17.78
C VAL A 53 8.63 38.11 -18.70
N ARG A 54 7.43 38.68 -18.84
CA ARG A 54 6.38 38.22 -19.74
C ARG A 54 6.84 38.27 -21.19
N ALA A 55 7.38 39.39 -21.65
CA ALA A 55 7.86 39.51 -23.03
C ALA A 55 8.96 38.48 -23.35
N THR A 56 9.95 38.33 -22.47
CA THR A 56 11.00 37.29 -22.60
C THR A 56 10.42 35.88 -22.67
N THR A 57 9.43 35.58 -21.82
CA THR A 57 8.77 34.26 -21.80
C THR A 57 8.03 33.98 -23.10
N ILE A 58 7.28 34.97 -23.61
CA ILE A 58 6.56 34.85 -24.89
C ILE A 58 7.53 34.70 -26.06
N ASP A 59 8.66 35.40 -26.05
CA ASP A 59 9.69 35.28 -27.09
C ASP A 59 10.35 33.89 -27.07
N LEU A 60 10.69 33.36 -25.89
CA LEU A 60 11.19 31.99 -25.73
C LEU A 60 10.18 30.95 -26.21
N PHE A 61 8.91 31.14 -25.90
CA PHE A 61 7.83 30.28 -26.38
C PHE A 61 7.67 30.37 -27.90
N GLN A 62 7.71 31.58 -28.48
CA GLN A 62 7.61 31.81 -29.91
C GLN A 62 8.73 31.07 -30.66
N ILE A 63 9.98 31.17 -30.21
CA ILE A 63 11.15 30.58 -30.87
C ILE A 63 11.19 29.06 -30.65
N GLY A 64 10.84 28.60 -29.46
CA GLY A 64 10.89 27.18 -29.12
C GLY A 64 9.74 26.36 -29.69
N PHE A 65 8.56 26.95 -29.87
CA PHE A 65 7.33 26.18 -30.10
C PHE A 65 6.41 26.71 -31.20
N LEU A 66 6.58 27.95 -31.68
CA LEU A 66 5.71 28.51 -32.71
C LEU A 66 6.42 28.78 -34.05
N SER A 67 7.72 29.03 -34.03
CA SER A 67 8.50 29.26 -35.25
C SER A 67 8.90 27.94 -35.92
N GLU A 68 8.47 27.76 -37.16
CA GLU A 68 8.88 26.63 -37.98
C GLU A 68 10.39 26.60 -38.27
N LYS A 69 11.08 27.75 -38.17
CA LYS A 69 12.52 27.85 -38.46
C LYS A 69 13.40 27.42 -37.29
N THR A 70 12.92 27.59 -36.06
CA THR A 70 13.73 27.42 -34.85
C THR A 70 13.20 26.35 -33.90
N GLN A 71 11.96 25.87 -34.05
CA GLN A 71 11.38 24.87 -33.15
C GLN A 71 12.19 23.56 -33.08
N ASP A 72 12.74 23.09 -34.20
CA ASP A 72 13.47 21.81 -34.24
C ASP A 72 14.80 21.87 -33.47
N SER A 73 15.46 23.03 -33.48
CA SER A 73 16.74 23.24 -32.78
C SER A 73 16.56 23.75 -31.36
N CYS A 74 15.57 24.62 -31.11
CA CYS A 74 15.46 25.38 -29.86
C CYS A 74 14.39 24.83 -28.89
N SER A 75 13.51 23.93 -29.30
CA SER A 75 12.38 23.47 -28.45
C SER A 75 12.82 22.83 -27.15
N LYS A 76 13.91 22.05 -27.15
CA LYS A 76 14.45 21.39 -25.94
C LYS A 76 14.95 22.42 -24.93
N ASP A 77 15.72 23.39 -25.39
CA ASP A 77 16.34 24.40 -24.54
C ASP A 77 15.31 25.41 -24.04
N ALA A 78 14.44 25.88 -24.93
CA ALA A 78 13.32 26.75 -24.58
C ALA A 78 12.43 26.09 -23.51
N ARG A 79 12.16 24.78 -23.61
CA ARG A 79 11.37 24.05 -22.60
C ARG A 79 11.97 24.12 -21.21
N SER A 80 13.26 23.83 -21.09
CA SER A 80 13.99 23.89 -19.81
C SER A 80 13.98 25.30 -19.21
N LEU A 81 14.23 26.31 -20.04
CA LEU A 81 14.23 27.71 -19.63
C LEU A 81 12.83 28.20 -19.21
N LEU A 82 11.78 27.82 -19.96
CA LEU A 82 10.40 28.12 -19.61
C LEU A 82 9.96 27.43 -18.31
N SER A 83 10.41 26.19 -18.05
CA SER A 83 10.16 25.50 -16.78
C SER A 83 10.76 26.26 -15.59
N ASN A 84 11.99 26.76 -15.73
CA ASN A 84 12.63 27.58 -14.68
C ASN A 84 11.91 28.92 -14.45
N LEU A 85 11.50 29.59 -15.53
CA LEU A 85 10.77 30.86 -15.45
C LEU A 85 9.40 30.69 -14.80
N THR A 86 8.63 29.69 -15.24
CA THR A 86 7.29 29.39 -14.69
C THR A 86 7.36 28.86 -13.26
N TYR A 87 8.47 28.20 -12.86
CA TYR A 87 8.69 27.84 -11.47
C TYR A 87 8.85 29.05 -10.55
N LYS A 88 9.55 30.10 -11.02
CA LYS A 88 9.70 31.35 -10.27
C LYS A 88 8.43 32.22 -10.34
N TYR A 89 7.79 32.28 -11.49
CA TYR A 89 6.59 33.08 -11.75
C TYR A 89 5.46 32.21 -12.33
N PRO A 90 4.66 31.53 -11.48
CA PRO A 90 3.61 30.63 -11.95
C PRO A 90 2.54 31.29 -12.82
N SER A 91 2.33 32.62 -12.72
CA SER A 91 1.37 33.36 -13.56
C SER A 91 1.72 33.36 -15.06
N LEU A 92 2.99 33.14 -15.41
CA LEU A 92 3.44 33.03 -16.80
C LEU A 92 2.80 31.85 -17.54
N LEU A 93 2.29 30.84 -16.82
CA LEU A 93 1.54 29.73 -17.42
C LEU A 93 0.27 30.21 -18.10
N SER A 94 -0.42 31.19 -17.51
CA SER A 94 -1.59 31.84 -18.13
C SER A 94 -1.16 32.55 -19.42
N ASP A 95 -0.05 33.28 -19.41
CA ASP A 95 0.46 33.98 -20.61
C ASP A 95 0.80 33.00 -21.76
N ILE A 96 1.46 31.88 -21.44
CA ILE A 96 1.77 30.82 -22.40
C ILE A 96 0.47 30.19 -22.94
N LEU A 97 -0.51 29.89 -22.08
CA LEU A 97 -1.77 29.29 -22.48
C LEU A 97 -2.57 30.22 -23.42
N HIS A 98 -2.66 31.51 -23.09
CA HIS A 98 -3.31 32.51 -23.94
C HIS A 98 -2.65 32.61 -25.32
N LYS A 99 -1.31 32.64 -25.37
CA LYS A 99 -0.58 32.69 -26.64
C LYS A 99 -0.74 31.40 -27.45
N LEU A 100 -0.75 30.24 -26.78
CA LEU A 100 -0.96 28.94 -27.41
C LEU A 100 -2.36 28.81 -28.02
N LYS A 101 -3.40 29.33 -27.36
CA LYS A 101 -4.78 29.33 -27.88
C LYS A 101 -4.88 29.87 -29.32
N ASP A 102 -4.22 30.99 -29.60
CA ASP A 102 -4.28 31.64 -30.90
C ASP A 102 -3.31 31.02 -31.94
N ASN A 103 -2.40 30.14 -31.51
CA ASN A 103 -1.32 29.59 -32.35
C ASN A 103 -1.18 28.06 -32.21
N PHE A 104 -2.28 27.37 -31.89
CA PHE A 104 -2.24 25.94 -31.57
C PHE A 104 -1.80 25.08 -32.76
N GLU A 105 -2.16 25.47 -33.99
CA GLU A 105 -1.77 24.77 -35.22
C GLU A 105 -0.26 24.65 -35.38
N SER A 106 0.49 25.69 -35.00
CA SER A 106 1.96 25.70 -35.09
C SER A 106 2.61 24.84 -34.00
N ALA A 107 2.10 24.89 -32.76
CA ALA A 107 2.68 24.12 -31.65
C ALA A 107 2.29 22.64 -31.67
N GLY A 108 1.04 22.32 -32.00
CA GLY A 108 0.51 20.96 -32.07
C GLY A 108 0.95 20.07 -30.91
N LYS A 109 1.61 18.94 -31.23
CA LYS A 109 2.10 17.96 -30.24
C LYS A 109 3.28 18.47 -29.40
N LEU A 110 4.03 19.49 -29.85
CA LEU A 110 5.13 20.07 -29.05
C LEU A 110 4.61 20.72 -27.77
N SER A 111 3.36 21.22 -27.79
CA SER A 111 2.70 21.73 -26.59
C SER A 111 2.54 20.66 -25.50
N LEU A 112 2.31 19.39 -25.87
CA LEU A 112 2.20 18.30 -24.89
C LEU A 112 3.52 18.10 -24.14
N TYR A 113 4.64 18.05 -24.87
CA TYR A 113 5.97 17.90 -24.26
C TYR A 113 6.34 19.09 -23.37
N LEU A 114 5.90 20.29 -23.73
CA LEU A 114 6.10 21.47 -22.89
C LEU A 114 5.34 21.32 -21.56
N PHE A 115 4.02 21.15 -21.61
CA PHE A 115 3.18 21.12 -20.41
C PHE A 115 3.40 19.87 -19.54
N THR A 116 4.09 18.83 -20.01
CA THR A 116 4.57 17.75 -19.14
C THR A 116 5.74 18.14 -18.22
N GLU A 117 6.54 19.15 -18.59
CA GLU A 117 7.72 19.57 -17.80
C GLU A 117 7.50 20.85 -17.00
N LEU A 118 6.44 21.61 -17.31
CA LEU A 118 6.08 22.82 -16.57
C LEU A 118 5.53 22.44 -15.18
N LYS A 119 5.88 23.24 -14.16
CA LYS A 119 5.45 23.02 -12.76
C LYS A 119 4.03 23.57 -12.52
N ILE A 120 3.05 22.89 -13.11
CA ILE A 120 1.62 23.26 -13.07
C ILE A 120 1.05 23.16 -11.64
N ASP A 121 1.65 22.38 -10.76
CA ASP A 121 1.24 22.21 -9.36
C ASP A 121 1.25 23.53 -8.56
N LYS A 122 2.06 24.51 -8.97
CA LYS A 122 2.13 25.83 -8.34
C LYS A 122 1.22 26.88 -8.99
N TRP A 123 0.53 26.54 -10.07
CA TRP A 123 -0.26 27.49 -10.83
C TRP A 123 -1.65 27.73 -10.20
N ASN A 124 -2.07 28.99 -10.17
CA ASN A 124 -3.44 29.38 -9.85
C ASN A 124 -4.12 29.95 -11.10
N PRO A 125 -4.89 29.12 -11.84
CA PRO A 125 -5.49 29.51 -13.12
C PRO A 125 -6.57 30.59 -12.92
N GLN A 126 -6.57 31.58 -13.80
CA GLN A 126 -7.56 32.65 -13.84
C GLN A 126 -8.83 32.20 -14.59
N GLU A 127 -9.91 32.97 -14.49
CA GLU A 127 -11.17 32.63 -15.15
C GLU A 127 -11.01 32.46 -16.67
N GLN A 128 -10.17 33.29 -17.30
CA GLN A 128 -9.91 33.23 -18.73
C GLN A 128 -9.18 31.94 -19.14
N ASP A 129 -8.29 31.42 -18.28
CA ASP A 129 -7.58 30.16 -18.50
C ASP A 129 -8.56 28.98 -18.48
N ILE A 130 -9.46 28.95 -17.50
CA ILE A 130 -10.49 27.91 -17.38
C ILE A 130 -11.46 27.94 -18.57
N MET A 131 -11.78 29.13 -19.09
CA MET A 131 -12.60 29.26 -20.29
C MET A 131 -11.91 28.67 -21.53
N ILE A 132 -10.59 28.83 -21.67
CA ILE A 132 -9.82 28.19 -22.75
C ILE A 132 -9.88 26.67 -22.63
N LEU A 133 -9.56 26.14 -21.44
CA LEU A 133 -9.57 24.70 -21.20
C LEU A 133 -10.97 24.09 -21.43
N SER A 134 -12.02 24.76 -20.96
CA SER A 134 -13.40 24.36 -21.20
C SER A 134 -13.75 24.38 -22.69
N THR A 135 -13.31 25.40 -23.43
CA THR A 135 -13.54 25.49 -24.89
C THR A 135 -12.86 24.32 -25.61
N TRP A 136 -11.61 24.00 -25.26
CA TRP A 136 -10.87 22.88 -25.82
C TRP A 136 -11.53 21.52 -25.52
N LEU A 137 -12.04 21.33 -24.31
CA LEU A 137 -12.74 20.12 -23.93
C LEU A 137 -14.09 19.97 -24.64
N HIS A 138 -14.82 21.06 -24.87
CA HIS A 138 -16.14 21.03 -25.49
C HIS A 138 -16.12 20.97 -27.02
N GLN A 139 -15.26 21.75 -27.67
CA GLN A 139 -15.35 21.98 -29.12
C GLN A 139 -14.52 20.97 -29.92
N HIS A 140 -13.49 20.38 -29.32
CA HIS A 140 -12.59 19.45 -30.00
C HIS A 140 -12.91 17.99 -29.68
N SER A 141 -12.54 17.08 -30.59
CA SER A 141 -12.77 15.64 -30.42
C SER A 141 -11.91 15.05 -29.28
N LEU A 142 -12.34 13.92 -28.72
CA LEU A 142 -11.60 13.22 -27.64
C LEU A 142 -10.19 12.74 -28.06
N THR A 143 -9.91 12.70 -29.36
CA THR A 143 -8.60 12.30 -29.93
C THR A 143 -7.74 13.48 -30.34
N SER A 144 -8.28 14.71 -30.29
CA SER A 144 -7.54 15.93 -30.61
C SER A 144 -6.46 16.24 -29.56
N THR A 145 -5.44 17.00 -29.99
CA THR A 145 -4.31 17.36 -29.11
C THR A 145 -4.73 18.42 -28.10
N GLU A 146 -5.63 19.33 -28.49
CA GLU A 146 -6.25 20.37 -27.68
C GLU A 146 -7.00 19.76 -26.49
N ASN A 147 -7.88 18.79 -26.77
CA ASN A 147 -8.65 18.10 -25.75
C ASN A 147 -7.72 17.29 -24.82
N TYR A 148 -6.73 16.59 -25.38
CA TYR A 148 -5.75 15.85 -24.57
C TYR A 148 -4.91 16.78 -23.67
N LEU A 149 -4.45 17.92 -24.19
CA LEU A 149 -3.71 18.91 -23.43
C LEU A 149 -4.54 19.50 -22.29
N ALA A 150 -5.82 19.84 -22.56
CA ALA A 150 -6.71 20.35 -21.52
C ALA A 150 -6.89 19.34 -20.37
N ARG A 151 -7.04 18.05 -20.71
CA ARG A 151 -7.11 16.96 -19.72
C ARG A 151 -5.82 16.81 -18.92
N LEU A 152 -4.66 16.91 -19.58
CA LEU A 152 -3.35 16.84 -18.96
C LEU A 152 -3.14 17.98 -17.94
N ILE A 153 -3.47 19.21 -18.34
CA ILE A 153 -3.35 20.40 -17.47
C ILE A 153 -4.22 20.24 -16.22
N LEU A 154 -5.49 19.88 -16.38
CA LEU A 154 -6.40 19.66 -15.25
C LEU A 154 -5.92 18.53 -14.31
N CYS A 155 -5.27 17.49 -14.84
CA CYS A 155 -4.70 16.41 -14.03
C CYS A 155 -3.50 16.83 -13.18
N GLN A 156 -2.74 17.83 -13.61
CA GLN A 156 -1.51 18.29 -12.95
C GLN A 156 -1.72 19.47 -12.00
N LEU A 157 -2.91 20.10 -12.01
CA LEU A 157 -3.26 21.11 -11.03
C LEU A 157 -3.29 20.54 -9.60
N ASN A 158 -2.90 21.36 -8.63
CA ASN A 158 -2.93 20.98 -7.22
C ASN A 158 -4.35 21.14 -6.63
N TRP A 159 -5.13 20.06 -6.67
CA TRP A 159 -6.45 19.95 -6.03
C TRP A 159 -6.39 19.65 -4.52
N GLY A 160 -5.19 19.64 -3.94
CA GLY A 160 -4.94 19.32 -2.53
C GLY A 160 -4.90 20.56 -1.62
N PHE A 161 -4.05 20.47 -0.59
CA PHE A 161 -3.90 21.51 0.42
C PHE A 161 -2.58 22.28 0.25
N ASP A 162 -2.56 23.52 0.71
CA ASP A 162 -1.36 24.36 0.82
C ASP A 162 -0.55 24.02 2.09
N GLU A 163 0.56 24.74 2.31
CA GLU A 163 1.43 24.56 3.49
C GLU A 163 0.71 24.85 4.82
N ASN A 164 -0.40 25.59 4.79
CA ASN A 164 -1.21 25.94 5.96
C ASN A 164 -2.35 24.95 6.20
N GLY A 165 -2.48 23.90 5.37
CA GLY A 165 -3.59 22.95 5.44
C GLY A 165 -4.93 23.52 4.94
N SER A 166 -4.94 24.64 4.23
CA SER A 166 -6.11 25.17 3.51
C SER A 166 -6.14 24.66 2.07
N LEU A 167 -7.26 24.74 1.38
CA LEU A 167 -7.32 24.34 -0.04
C LEU A 167 -6.37 25.20 -0.87
N TYR A 168 -5.55 24.55 -1.70
CA TYR A 168 -4.61 25.25 -2.58
C TYR A 168 -5.36 26.05 -3.66
N LEU A 169 -6.35 25.42 -4.29
CA LEU A 169 -7.28 26.06 -5.22
C LEU A 169 -8.60 26.37 -4.50
N PRO A 170 -9.26 27.50 -4.81
CA PRO A 170 -10.49 27.89 -4.14
C PRO A 170 -11.62 26.88 -4.40
N ILE A 171 -12.49 26.66 -3.40
CA ILE A 171 -13.61 25.72 -3.49
C ILE A 171 -14.54 26.01 -4.68
N GLU A 172 -14.68 27.26 -5.09
CA GLU A 172 -15.47 27.64 -6.26
C GLU A 172 -14.89 27.07 -7.58
N LEU A 173 -13.57 26.97 -7.67
CA LEU A 173 -12.92 26.34 -8.82
C LEU A 173 -13.15 24.82 -8.81
N HIS A 174 -13.09 24.17 -7.65
CA HIS A 174 -13.43 22.75 -7.52
C HIS A 174 -14.86 22.48 -7.99
N ARG A 175 -15.83 23.29 -7.53
CA ARG A 175 -17.24 23.19 -7.91
C ARG A 175 -17.44 23.40 -9.41
N ARG A 176 -16.80 24.43 -9.98
CA ARG A 176 -16.91 24.74 -11.42
C ARG A 176 -16.33 23.63 -12.30
N ILE A 177 -15.18 23.06 -11.93
CA ILE A 177 -14.63 21.90 -12.65
C ILE A 177 -15.51 20.67 -12.47
N ALA A 178 -16.06 20.41 -11.28
CA ALA A 178 -17.00 19.30 -11.09
C ALA A 178 -18.21 19.38 -12.03
N LEU A 179 -18.84 20.56 -12.14
CA LEU A 179 -19.95 20.80 -13.06
C LEU A 179 -19.53 20.64 -14.54
N LEU A 180 -18.36 21.16 -14.91
CA LEU A 180 -17.79 21.00 -16.25
C LEU A 180 -17.59 19.51 -16.61
N ILE A 181 -17.05 18.70 -15.69
CA ILE A 181 -16.85 17.27 -15.93
C ILE A 181 -18.19 16.55 -16.07
N VAL A 182 -19.20 16.90 -15.29
CA VAL A 182 -20.56 16.33 -15.44
C VAL A 182 -21.13 16.65 -16.81
N GLU A 183 -21.06 17.92 -17.24
CA GLU A 183 -21.52 18.38 -18.54
C GLU A 183 -20.84 17.63 -19.70
N LEU A 184 -19.51 17.55 -19.67
CA LEU A 184 -18.73 16.85 -20.68
C LEU A 184 -19.02 15.34 -20.68
N THR A 185 -19.21 14.73 -19.50
CA THR A 185 -19.55 13.30 -19.42
C THR A 185 -20.90 13.03 -20.06
N MET A 186 -21.91 13.85 -19.77
CA MET A 186 -23.23 13.75 -20.39
C MET A 186 -23.18 13.94 -21.91
N LYS A 187 -22.27 14.79 -22.40
CA LYS A 187 -22.06 15.02 -23.83
C LYS A 187 -21.38 13.85 -24.55
N TYR A 188 -20.30 13.31 -23.99
CA TYR A 188 -19.44 12.32 -24.67
C TYR A 188 -19.76 10.86 -24.31
N VAL A 189 -20.46 10.63 -23.20
CA VAL A 189 -20.80 9.29 -22.68
C VAL A 189 -22.30 9.23 -22.30
N PRO A 190 -23.23 9.40 -23.25
CA PRO A 190 -24.65 9.20 -22.98
C PRO A 190 -24.94 7.70 -22.74
N ASP A 191 -25.67 7.36 -21.67
CA ASP A 191 -25.86 5.98 -21.22
C ASP A 191 -26.61 5.09 -22.25
N CYS A 192 -26.18 3.82 -22.30
CA CYS A 192 -26.93 2.69 -22.83
C CYS A 192 -27.79 2.10 -21.69
N PRO A 193 -29.11 1.99 -21.84
CA PRO A 193 -29.98 1.49 -20.77
C PRO A 193 -29.70 0.02 -20.48
N THR A 194 -29.34 -0.29 -19.23
CA THR A 194 -29.27 -1.65 -18.68
C THR A 194 -30.68 -2.13 -18.32
N GLU A 195 -31.52 -2.35 -19.33
CA GLU A 195 -32.64 -3.27 -19.19
C GLU A 195 -32.21 -4.63 -19.74
N SER A 196 -32.07 -5.61 -18.84
CA SER A 196 -31.81 -7.03 -19.09
C SER A 196 -30.43 -7.41 -19.68
N ALA A 197 -29.39 -7.43 -18.83
CA ALA A 197 -28.16 -8.18 -19.14
C ALA A 197 -27.76 -9.08 -17.97
N SER A 198 -27.58 -10.36 -18.26
CA SER A 198 -27.32 -11.44 -17.32
C SER A 198 -25.98 -11.27 -16.59
N LEU A 199 -25.99 -11.57 -15.28
CA LEU A 199 -24.87 -11.51 -14.32
C LEU A 199 -23.56 -12.20 -14.75
N LEU A 200 -23.60 -13.05 -15.78
CA LEU A 200 -22.44 -13.82 -16.27
C LEU A 200 -21.69 -13.15 -17.42
N VAL A 201 -22.31 -12.21 -18.15
CA VAL A 201 -21.65 -11.53 -19.28
C VAL A 201 -20.80 -10.34 -18.79
N GLU A 202 -21.19 -9.70 -17.69
CA GLU A 202 -20.53 -8.50 -17.17
C GLU A 202 -19.28 -8.79 -16.32
N SER A 203 -19.23 -9.94 -15.62
CA SER A 203 -18.02 -10.38 -14.90
C SER A 203 -16.85 -10.62 -15.84
N VAL A 204 -17.13 -11.12 -17.05
CA VAL A 204 -16.14 -11.30 -18.12
C VAL A 204 -15.74 -9.96 -18.74
N LYS A 205 -16.67 -9.01 -18.91
CA LYS A 205 -16.35 -7.65 -19.40
C LYS A 205 -15.51 -6.85 -18.39
N GLN A 206 -15.79 -6.90 -17.09
CA GLN A 206 -15.00 -6.17 -16.08
C GLN A 206 -13.54 -6.64 -16.00
N VAL A 207 -13.30 -7.95 -16.11
CA VAL A 207 -11.92 -8.49 -16.17
C VAL A 207 -11.24 -8.12 -17.49
N SER A 208 -11.98 -8.07 -18.59
CA SER A 208 -11.47 -7.63 -19.91
C SER A 208 -11.15 -6.12 -19.96
N LEU A 209 -11.91 -5.29 -19.24
CA LEU A 209 -11.79 -3.83 -19.19
C LEU A 209 -10.59 -3.35 -18.35
N MET A 210 -10.11 -4.16 -17.39
CA MET A 210 -8.90 -3.87 -16.62
C MET A 210 -7.60 -4.09 -17.42
N ILE A 211 -7.68 -4.76 -18.58
CA ILE A 211 -6.49 -5.25 -19.30
C ILE A 211 -6.15 -4.37 -20.53
N ARG A 212 -7.09 -3.58 -21.07
CA ARG A 212 -6.84 -2.50 -22.08
C ARG A 212 -8.11 -1.67 -22.37
N PRO A 213 -8.11 -0.34 -22.17
CA PRO A 213 -9.22 0.51 -22.64
C PRO A 213 -9.26 0.53 -24.18
N GLN A 214 -10.45 0.33 -24.78
CA GLN A 214 -10.59 0.10 -26.23
C GLN A 214 -11.16 1.30 -27.01
N SER A 215 -11.83 2.26 -26.37
CA SER A 215 -12.40 3.46 -27.03
C SER A 215 -11.98 4.78 -26.39
N ALA A 216 -12.03 5.87 -27.16
CA ALA A 216 -11.68 7.21 -26.68
C ALA A 216 -12.65 7.72 -25.60
N GLU A 217 -13.94 7.36 -25.70
CA GLU A 217 -14.99 7.64 -24.72
C GLU A 217 -14.74 6.91 -23.40
N GLN A 218 -14.25 5.66 -23.45
CA GLN A 218 -13.89 4.91 -22.25
C GLN A 218 -12.68 5.52 -21.54
N ILE A 219 -11.64 5.92 -22.29
CA ILE A 219 -10.47 6.62 -21.74
C ILE A 219 -10.91 7.96 -21.11
N PHE A 220 -11.81 8.68 -21.77
CA PHE A 220 -12.38 9.92 -21.25
C PHE A 220 -13.18 9.69 -19.96
N ALA A 221 -14.02 8.65 -19.91
CA ALA A 221 -14.79 8.30 -18.72
C ALA A 221 -13.87 7.98 -17.53
N LEU A 222 -12.78 7.21 -17.74
CA LEU A 222 -11.79 6.93 -16.70
C LEU A 222 -11.13 8.22 -16.19
N TRP A 223 -10.72 9.10 -17.09
CA TRP A 223 -10.17 10.41 -16.75
C TRP A 223 -11.16 11.29 -15.96
N ALA A 224 -12.43 11.32 -16.37
CA ALA A 224 -13.48 12.09 -15.69
C ALA A 224 -13.66 11.65 -14.23
N TRP A 225 -13.70 10.34 -13.99
CA TRP A 225 -13.76 9.78 -12.63
C TRP A 225 -12.47 10.05 -11.83
N GLU A 226 -11.30 10.02 -12.46
CA GLU A 226 -10.03 10.35 -11.81
C GLU A 226 -10.03 11.81 -11.32
N ILE A 227 -10.40 12.77 -12.17
CA ILE A 227 -10.46 14.18 -11.81
C ILE A 227 -11.46 14.42 -10.68
N VAL A 228 -12.70 13.95 -10.83
CA VAL A 228 -13.75 14.18 -9.83
C VAL A 228 -13.40 13.58 -8.47
N SER A 229 -12.63 12.48 -8.44
CA SER A 229 -12.13 11.88 -7.19
C SER A 229 -10.99 12.67 -6.52
N LYS A 230 -10.29 13.54 -7.27
CA LYS A 230 -9.26 14.45 -6.72
C LYS A 230 -9.86 15.72 -6.11
N LEU A 231 -11.09 16.09 -6.49
CA LEU A 231 -11.74 17.33 -6.04
C LEU A 231 -12.24 17.22 -4.59
N ARG A 232 -11.80 18.15 -3.73
CA ARG A 232 -12.28 18.31 -2.35
C ARG A 232 -13.61 19.05 -2.28
N LEU A 233 -14.72 18.37 -2.59
CA LEU A 233 -16.05 19.00 -2.70
C LEU A 233 -16.86 18.99 -1.40
N HIS A 234 -16.63 18.01 -0.52
CA HIS A 234 -17.40 17.82 0.71
C HIS A 234 -16.72 18.49 1.91
N GLN A 235 -17.49 19.00 2.88
CA GLN A 235 -16.93 19.65 4.09
C GLN A 235 -16.06 18.69 4.93
N PHE A 236 -16.51 17.44 5.09
CA PHE A 236 -15.74 16.40 5.79
C PHE A 236 -14.58 15.79 4.97
N ASP A 237 -14.34 16.29 3.75
CA ASP A 237 -13.13 15.98 2.96
C ASP A 237 -12.10 17.14 3.02
N GLN A 238 -12.32 18.12 3.90
CA GLN A 238 -11.43 19.25 4.17
C GLN A 238 -10.51 18.98 5.37
N ASN A 239 -9.77 20.00 5.81
CA ASN A 239 -8.88 19.88 6.97
C ASN A 239 -9.64 19.57 8.28
N ASP A 240 -8.92 19.05 9.27
CA ASP A 240 -9.49 18.64 10.55
C ASP A 240 -10.16 19.81 11.31
N GLU A 241 -9.68 21.04 11.12
CA GLU A 241 -10.22 22.24 11.74
C GLU A 241 -11.62 22.59 11.21
N ILE A 242 -11.81 22.54 9.88
CA ILE A 242 -13.11 22.74 9.22
C ILE A 242 -14.07 21.61 9.58
N CYS A 243 -13.58 20.37 9.67
CA CYS A 243 -14.38 19.24 10.12
C CYS A 243 -14.89 19.45 11.55
N GLN A 244 -14.02 19.87 12.47
CA GLN A 244 -14.40 20.18 13.85
C GLN A 244 -15.37 21.36 13.93
N TYR A 245 -15.12 22.44 13.17
CA TYR A 245 -16.04 23.57 13.11
C TYR A 245 -17.42 23.17 12.60
N THR A 246 -17.48 22.31 11.57
CA THR A 246 -18.73 21.82 10.98
C THR A 246 -19.55 21.01 11.98
N VAL A 247 -18.90 20.17 12.80
CA VAL A 247 -19.57 19.41 13.86
C VAL A 247 -20.07 20.33 14.98
N MET A 248 -19.32 21.39 15.32
CA MET A 248 -19.70 22.32 16.39
C MET A 248 -20.77 23.34 15.98
N ASN A 249 -20.76 23.79 14.72
CA ASN A 249 -21.66 24.83 14.18
C ASN A 249 -22.22 24.46 12.80
N PRO A 250 -23.09 23.44 12.70
CA PRO A 250 -23.57 22.92 11.42
C PRO A 250 -24.39 23.93 10.61
N THR A 251 -25.18 24.80 11.26
CA THR A 251 -26.03 25.78 10.57
C THR A 251 -25.20 26.81 9.78
N ASP A 252 -24.14 27.33 10.38
CA ASP A 252 -23.26 28.32 9.74
C ASP A 252 -22.34 27.65 8.70
N ALA A 253 -21.88 26.44 8.99
CA ALA A 253 -21.03 25.66 8.07
C ALA A 253 -21.79 25.27 6.78
N PHE A 254 -23.10 24.98 6.89
CA PHE A 254 -23.92 24.57 5.74
C PHE A 254 -24.55 25.73 4.97
N ALA A 255 -24.50 26.96 5.49
CA ALA A 255 -25.08 28.14 4.84
C ALA A 255 -24.45 28.46 3.45
N HIS A 256 -23.20 28.06 3.24
CA HIS A 256 -22.44 28.30 2.00
C HIS A 256 -22.37 27.06 1.08
N ILE A 257 -23.17 26.03 1.37
CA ILE A 257 -23.23 24.80 0.59
C ILE A 257 -24.35 24.93 -0.46
N PRO A 258 -24.06 24.61 -1.73
CA PRO A 258 -25.04 24.71 -2.81
C PRO A 258 -26.30 23.87 -2.56
N ASP A 259 -27.45 24.44 -2.89
CA ASP A 259 -28.75 23.77 -2.82
C ASP A 259 -29.30 23.52 -4.22
N MET A 260 -29.54 22.24 -4.52
CA MET A 260 -30.09 21.78 -5.80
C MET A 260 -31.44 22.41 -6.15
N ASP A 261 -32.24 22.77 -5.15
CA ASP A 261 -33.57 23.33 -5.39
C ASP A 261 -33.55 24.87 -5.52
N SER A 262 -32.51 25.55 -5.01
CA SER A 262 -32.43 27.01 -4.92
C SER A 262 -31.44 27.65 -5.91
N ASP A 263 -30.35 26.97 -6.24
CA ASP A 263 -29.25 27.52 -7.05
C ASP A 263 -29.38 27.21 -8.54
N SER A 264 -29.60 28.25 -9.37
CA SER A 264 -29.84 28.08 -10.82
C SER A 264 -28.63 27.55 -11.60
N TYR A 265 -27.40 27.77 -11.13
CA TYR A 265 -26.19 27.30 -11.83
C TYR A 265 -25.98 25.78 -11.73
N LEU A 266 -26.78 25.08 -10.91
CA LEU A 266 -26.77 23.62 -10.77
C LEU A 266 -27.69 22.90 -11.78
N GLU A 267 -28.25 23.61 -12.77
CA GLU A 267 -29.21 23.04 -13.73
C GLU A 267 -28.67 21.78 -14.42
N ILE A 268 -27.40 21.78 -14.84
CA ILE A 268 -26.76 20.60 -15.46
C ILE A 268 -26.74 19.38 -14.54
N LEU A 269 -26.54 19.62 -13.23
CA LEU A 269 -26.51 18.58 -12.21
C LEU A 269 -27.92 18.05 -11.93
N MET A 270 -28.94 18.93 -11.98
CA MET A 270 -30.34 18.52 -11.91
C MET A 270 -30.76 17.66 -13.11
N ILE A 271 -30.34 18.02 -14.32
CA ILE A 271 -30.61 17.22 -15.52
C ILE A 271 -29.92 15.86 -15.40
N GLY A 272 -28.61 15.85 -15.09
CA GLY A 272 -27.83 14.62 -14.96
C GLY A 272 -28.37 13.68 -13.88
N THR A 273 -28.80 14.19 -12.72
CA THR A 273 -29.42 13.36 -11.67
C THR A 273 -30.79 12.81 -12.05
N ARG A 274 -31.59 13.55 -12.84
CA ARG A 274 -32.87 13.06 -13.37
C ARG A 274 -32.68 11.99 -14.44
N GLU A 275 -31.61 12.11 -15.23
CA GLU A 275 -31.21 11.12 -16.24
C GLU A 275 -30.41 9.94 -15.63
N ASN A 276 -30.32 9.85 -14.29
CA ASN A 276 -29.59 8.82 -13.55
C ASN A 276 -28.11 8.70 -13.93
N GLN A 277 -27.48 9.78 -14.38
CA GLN A 277 -26.07 9.78 -14.73
C GLN A 277 -25.21 9.57 -13.47
N PRO A 278 -24.37 8.53 -13.41
CA PRO A 278 -23.69 8.16 -12.17
C PRO A 278 -22.73 9.26 -11.69
N ILE A 279 -21.99 9.92 -12.60
CA ILE A 279 -21.08 11.01 -12.20
C ILE A 279 -21.83 12.22 -11.62
N ALA A 280 -23.02 12.53 -12.17
CA ALA A 280 -23.88 13.59 -11.65
C ALA A 280 -24.43 13.23 -10.26
N CYS A 281 -24.84 11.99 -10.05
CA CYS A 281 -25.31 11.48 -8.76
C CYS A 281 -24.22 11.58 -7.67
N TYR A 282 -22.97 11.25 -8.02
CA TYR A 282 -21.83 11.40 -7.11
C TYR A 282 -21.59 12.87 -6.77
N VAL A 283 -21.42 13.75 -7.77
CA VAL A 283 -21.15 15.18 -7.58
C VAL A 283 -22.28 15.86 -6.80
N ALA A 284 -23.53 15.55 -7.10
CA ALA A 284 -24.69 16.07 -6.35
C ALA A 284 -24.61 15.69 -4.87
N THR A 285 -24.21 14.47 -4.57
CA THR A 285 -24.09 14.00 -3.19
C THR A 285 -22.93 14.67 -2.47
N VAL A 286 -21.73 14.73 -3.05
CA VAL A 286 -20.56 15.27 -2.34
C VAL A 286 -20.51 16.80 -2.29
N MET A 287 -21.16 17.51 -3.21
CA MET A 287 -21.03 18.96 -3.37
C MET A 287 -22.21 19.76 -2.79
N THR A 288 -23.40 19.17 -2.71
CA THR A 288 -24.64 19.91 -2.38
C THR A 288 -25.22 19.51 -1.02
N LEU A 289 -26.29 20.20 -0.60
CA LEU A 289 -27.03 19.84 0.62
C LEU A 289 -27.56 18.39 0.62
N TRP A 290 -27.65 17.71 -0.52
CA TRP A 290 -28.06 16.29 -0.59
C TRP A 290 -27.08 15.33 0.12
N GLY A 291 -25.83 15.74 0.37
CA GLY A 291 -24.87 15.00 1.20
C GLY A 291 -24.54 15.64 2.55
N HIS A 292 -25.07 16.83 2.85
CA HIS A 292 -24.72 17.57 4.07
C HIS A 292 -25.89 17.74 5.05
N SER A 293 -27.13 17.84 4.54
CA SER A 293 -28.32 18.02 5.37
C SER A 293 -28.99 16.68 5.65
N VAL A 294 -29.03 16.24 6.91
CA VAL A 294 -29.61 14.94 7.33
C VAL A 294 -31.00 14.66 6.70
N PRO A 295 -31.97 15.59 6.73
CA PRO A 295 -33.27 15.38 6.06
C PRO A 295 -33.16 15.16 4.54
N LEU A 296 -32.28 15.89 3.85
CA LEU A 296 -32.08 15.79 2.41
C LEU A 296 -31.27 14.55 2.03
N ILE A 297 -30.34 14.12 2.88
CA ILE A 297 -29.61 12.85 2.74
C ILE A 297 -30.61 11.69 2.80
N CYS A 298 -31.47 11.67 3.82
CA CYS A 298 -32.45 10.60 4.00
C CYS A 298 -33.47 10.52 2.86
N SER A 299 -33.94 11.66 2.35
CA SER A 299 -34.96 11.72 1.31
C SER A 299 -34.41 11.55 -0.10
N LYS A 300 -33.35 12.30 -0.45
CA LYS A 300 -32.77 12.38 -1.80
C LYS A 300 -31.39 11.71 -1.88
N GLY A 301 -30.47 11.97 -0.94
CA GLY A 301 -29.06 11.53 -0.98
C GLY A 301 -28.86 10.02 -1.12
N PHE A 302 -29.47 9.20 -0.25
CA PHE A 302 -29.35 7.73 -0.36
C PHE A 302 -29.89 7.17 -1.68
N SER A 303 -30.88 7.83 -2.30
CA SER A 303 -31.37 7.43 -3.62
C SER A 303 -30.28 7.58 -4.70
N GLN A 304 -29.47 8.65 -4.61
CA GLN A 304 -28.36 8.88 -5.53
C GLN A 304 -27.24 7.86 -5.35
N LEU A 305 -26.93 7.49 -4.11
CA LEU A 305 -25.97 6.42 -3.83
C LEU A 305 -26.44 5.07 -4.38
N HIS A 306 -27.75 4.82 -4.42
CA HIS A 306 -28.28 3.59 -4.97
C HIS A 306 -28.07 3.52 -6.49
N ILE A 307 -28.25 4.64 -7.18
CA ILE A 307 -27.94 4.74 -8.62
C ILE A 307 -26.45 4.44 -8.86
N LEU A 308 -25.54 5.03 -8.08
CA LEU A 308 -24.10 4.72 -8.17
C LEU A 308 -23.82 3.23 -8.02
N GLN A 309 -24.49 2.59 -7.06
CA GLN A 309 -24.35 1.17 -6.81
C GLN A 309 -24.85 0.31 -8.00
N CYS A 310 -25.98 0.67 -8.61
CA CYS A 310 -26.49 0.01 -9.81
C CYS A 310 -25.52 0.10 -11.01
N HIS A 311 -24.73 1.18 -11.08
CA HIS A 311 -23.66 1.35 -12.07
C HIS A 311 -22.30 0.78 -11.59
N TYR A 312 -22.29 -0.06 -10.56
CA TYR A 312 -21.11 -0.71 -9.99
C TYR A 312 -20.01 0.26 -9.48
N LYS A 313 -20.37 1.49 -9.10
CA LYS A 313 -19.45 2.52 -8.57
C LYS A 313 -19.30 2.46 -7.05
N TYR A 314 -18.96 1.29 -6.53
CA TYR A 314 -18.93 1.03 -5.08
C TYR A 314 -17.85 1.82 -4.33
N GLU A 315 -16.69 2.09 -4.95
CA GLU A 315 -15.65 2.93 -4.34
C GLU A 315 -16.18 4.34 -4.04
N GLN A 316 -16.89 4.94 -4.99
CA GLN A 316 -17.48 6.26 -4.85
C GLN A 316 -18.62 6.27 -3.82
N VAL A 317 -19.39 5.18 -3.73
CA VAL A 317 -20.40 5.00 -2.66
C VAL A 317 -19.73 4.98 -1.28
N LEU A 318 -18.61 4.27 -1.12
CA LEU A 318 -17.87 4.22 0.15
C LEU A 318 -17.30 5.59 0.54
N VAL A 319 -16.76 6.35 -0.42
CA VAL A 319 -16.29 7.73 -0.18
C VAL A 319 -17.44 8.62 0.29
N CYS A 320 -18.61 8.55 -0.36
CA CYS A 320 -19.77 9.30 0.07
C CYS A 320 -20.23 8.90 1.49
N LEU A 321 -20.33 7.60 1.77
CA LEU A 321 -20.73 7.11 3.09
C LEU A 321 -19.74 7.52 4.19
N HIS A 322 -18.43 7.51 3.89
CA HIS A 322 -17.41 7.98 4.83
C HIS A 322 -17.65 9.43 5.27
N ASN A 323 -18.05 10.28 4.33
CA ASN A 323 -18.27 11.70 4.54
C ASN A 323 -19.64 12.01 5.16
N ILE A 324 -20.66 11.20 4.83
CA ILE A 324 -22.05 11.39 5.26
C ILE A 324 -22.30 10.86 6.67
N ILE A 325 -21.79 9.67 7.01
CA ILE A 325 -22.13 8.98 8.27
C ILE A 325 -21.78 9.81 9.53
N PRO A 326 -20.67 10.57 9.60
CA PRO A 326 -20.38 11.44 10.74
C PRO A 326 -21.49 12.45 11.07
N LEU A 327 -22.31 12.84 10.10
CA LEU A 327 -23.44 13.76 10.30
C LEU A 327 -24.60 13.14 11.10
N PHE A 328 -24.63 11.82 11.24
CA PHE A 328 -25.68 11.08 11.91
C PHE A 328 -25.32 10.69 13.36
N LEU A 329 -24.17 11.11 13.88
CA LEU A 329 -23.70 10.72 15.22
C LEU A 329 -24.70 11.06 16.33
N ASP A 330 -25.38 12.20 16.24
CA ASP A 330 -26.39 12.64 17.21
C ASP A 330 -27.82 12.16 16.89
N CYS A 331 -28.04 11.53 15.73
CA CYS A 331 -29.37 11.14 15.23
C CYS A 331 -29.38 9.78 14.52
N VAL A 332 -28.66 8.81 15.08
CA VAL A 332 -28.45 7.46 14.54
C VAL A 332 -29.77 6.74 14.19
N ASP A 333 -30.83 6.95 14.96
CA ASP A 333 -32.15 6.35 14.71
C ASP A 333 -32.72 6.71 13.32
N SER A 334 -32.42 7.91 12.81
CA SER A 334 -32.86 8.36 11.48
C SER A 334 -32.17 7.58 10.36
N LEU A 335 -30.93 7.14 10.59
CA LEU A 335 -30.15 6.32 9.67
C LEU A 335 -30.68 4.88 9.66
N LEU A 336 -30.91 4.31 10.85
CA LEU A 336 -31.37 2.93 11.02
C LEU A 336 -32.81 2.70 10.57
N LYS A 337 -33.66 3.73 10.55
CA LYS A 337 -35.04 3.64 10.03
C LYS A 337 -35.15 3.85 8.53
N ASN A 338 -34.04 4.15 7.84
CA ASN A 338 -34.04 4.43 6.42
C ASN A 338 -33.81 3.15 5.61
N ASP A 339 -34.87 2.63 4.99
CA ASP A 339 -34.82 1.39 4.20
C ASP A 339 -33.82 1.46 3.03
N LYS A 340 -33.63 2.64 2.43
CA LYS A 340 -32.66 2.83 1.33
C LYS A 340 -31.22 2.71 1.83
N PHE A 341 -30.92 3.27 3.01
CA PHE A 341 -29.61 3.09 3.64
C PHE A 341 -29.37 1.62 3.98
N ILE A 342 -30.34 0.94 4.60
CA ILE A 342 -30.20 -0.49 4.91
C ILE A 342 -29.96 -1.30 3.63
N SER A 343 -30.71 -1.04 2.56
CA SER A 343 -30.54 -1.72 1.27
C SER A 343 -29.16 -1.46 0.65
N LEU A 344 -28.67 -0.21 0.68
CA LEU A 344 -27.32 0.15 0.23
C LEU A 344 -26.25 -0.65 0.97
N ILE A 345 -26.39 -0.70 2.30
CA ILE A 345 -25.47 -1.41 3.18
C ILE A 345 -25.49 -2.91 2.87
N ILE A 346 -26.66 -3.54 2.82
CA ILE A 346 -26.80 -4.98 2.50
C ILE A 346 -26.14 -5.28 1.15
N SER A 347 -26.34 -4.44 0.13
CA SER A 347 -25.74 -4.68 -1.18
C SER A 347 -24.22 -4.45 -1.23
N LEU A 348 -23.69 -3.44 -0.54
CA LEU A 348 -22.23 -3.23 -0.42
C LEU A 348 -21.55 -4.40 0.28
N ILE A 349 -22.23 -4.93 1.29
CA ILE A 349 -21.82 -6.08 2.09
C ILE A 349 -21.85 -7.38 1.28
N MET A 350 -22.85 -7.56 0.41
CA MET A 350 -22.94 -8.71 -0.49
C MET A 350 -22.02 -8.60 -1.72
N ALA A 351 -21.39 -7.45 -1.96
CA ALA A 351 -20.44 -7.28 -3.04
C ALA A 351 -19.14 -8.07 -2.75
N ASP A 352 -18.59 -8.75 -3.78
CA ASP A 352 -17.56 -9.80 -3.67
C ASP A 352 -16.24 -9.40 -2.94
N ARG A 353 -15.42 -10.40 -2.60
CA ARG A 353 -14.14 -10.32 -1.82
C ARG A 353 -13.13 -9.27 -2.32
N SER A 354 -13.26 -8.79 -3.56
CA SER A 354 -12.44 -7.75 -4.17
C SER A 354 -12.61 -6.36 -3.53
N TYR A 355 -13.79 -6.03 -2.99
CA TYR A 355 -14.00 -4.73 -2.29
C TYR A 355 -13.34 -4.67 -0.92
N MET A 356 -13.32 -5.81 -0.21
CA MET A 356 -12.55 -5.97 1.02
C MET A 356 -11.04 -5.74 0.79
N ASN A 357 -10.53 -5.92 -0.44
CA ASN A 357 -9.14 -5.60 -0.77
C ASN A 357 -8.90 -4.09 -0.98
N VAL A 358 -9.89 -3.32 -1.41
CA VAL A 358 -9.79 -1.85 -1.53
C VAL A 358 -9.89 -1.19 -0.15
N ALA A 359 -10.75 -1.72 0.72
CA ALA A 359 -10.85 -1.34 2.13
C ALA A 359 -9.53 -1.48 2.92
N LYS A 360 -8.63 -2.37 2.47
CA LYS A 360 -7.28 -2.55 3.05
C LYS A 360 -6.37 -1.32 2.89
N LYS A 361 -6.71 -0.33 2.06
CA LYS A 361 -5.94 0.92 1.93
C LYS A 361 -6.19 1.90 3.09
N THR A 362 -7.34 1.81 3.77
CA THR A 362 -7.66 2.62 4.97
C THR A 362 -8.31 1.77 6.09
N PRO A 363 -7.62 0.73 6.60
CA PRO A 363 -8.23 -0.33 7.44
C PRO A 363 -8.88 0.19 8.72
N LYS A 364 -8.27 1.19 9.38
CA LYS A 364 -8.75 1.74 10.66
C LYS A 364 -10.12 2.42 10.51
N LYS A 365 -10.27 3.30 9.52
CA LYS A 365 -11.51 4.06 9.27
C LYS A 365 -12.63 3.12 8.79
N PHE A 366 -12.30 2.16 7.93
CA PHE A 366 -13.23 1.14 7.46
C PHE A 366 -13.75 0.26 8.59
N VAL A 367 -12.86 -0.30 9.41
CA VAL A 367 -13.25 -1.18 10.53
C VAL A 367 -14.05 -0.40 11.58
N HIS A 368 -13.66 0.84 11.88
CA HIS A 368 -14.42 1.70 12.79
C HIS A 368 -15.84 1.99 12.27
N LEU A 369 -15.97 2.36 10.99
CA LEU A 369 -17.26 2.63 10.37
C LEU A 369 -18.17 1.41 10.39
N TRP A 370 -17.69 0.28 9.88
CA TRP A 370 -18.50 -0.92 9.71
C TRP A 370 -18.85 -1.58 11.04
N LEU A 371 -17.92 -1.67 11.98
CA LEU A 371 -18.25 -2.21 13.30
C LEU A 371 -19.23 -1.30 14.05
N ASN A 372 -19.11 0.03 13.94
CA ASN A 372 -20.11 0.94 14.52
C ASN A 372 -21.49 0.71 13.89
N VAL A 373 -21.59 0.59 12.56
CA VAL A 373 -22.87 0.38 11.87
C VAL A 373 -23.48 -0.99 12.21
N LEU A 374 -22.68 -2.06 12.20
CA LEU A 374 -23.17 -3.43 12.44
C LEU A 374 -23.65 -3.62 13.88
N VAL A 375 -22.98 -3.01 14.86
CA VAL A 375 -23.36 -3.08 16.27
C VAL A 375 -24.62 -2.27 16.59
N LEU A 376 -24.96 -1.29 15.75
CA LEU A 376 -26.18 -0.51 15.87
C LEU A 376 -27.44 -1.26 15.38
N VAL A 377 -27.28 -2.42 14.72
CA VAL A 377 -28.41 -3.26 14.31
C VAL A 377 -29.07 -3.86 15.57
N PRO A 378 -30.40 -3.73 15.75
CA PRO A 378 -31.10 -4.34 16.88
C PRO A 378 -30.88 -5.86 16.91
N ASP A 379 -30.56 -6.42 18.08
CA ASP A 379 -30.27 -7.85 18.23
C ASP A 379 -29.19 -8.38 17.26
N TRP A 380 -28.21 -7.55 16.87
CA TRP A 380 -27.12 -7.93 15.95
C TRP A 380 -26.40 -9.22 16.35
N ASN A 381 -26.33 -9.50 17.66
CA ASN A 381 -25.68 -10.68 18.23
C ASN A 381 -26.50 -11.97 18.09
N LYS A 382 -27.73 -11.88 17.59
CA LYS A 382 -28.61 -13.02 17.27
C LYS A 382 -28.81 -13.18 15.75
N ASP A 383 -28.56 -12.13 14.98
CA ASP A 383 -28.67 -12.17 13.52
C ASP A 383 -27.42 -12.82 12.91
N GLN A 384 -27.61 -13.97 12.27
CA GLN A 384 -26.52 -14.76 11.70
C GLN A 384 -25.85 -14.06 10.52
N SER A 385 -26.59 -13.25 9.76
CA SER A 385 -26.04 -12.46 8.67
C SER A 385 -25.16 -11.34 9.23
N VAL A 386 -25.64 -10.58 10.22
CA VAL A 386 -24.85 -9.52 10.85
C VAL A 386 -23.59 -10.08 11.51
N MET A 387 -23.71 -11.21 12.21
CA MET A 387 -22.59 -11.92 12.82
C MET A 387 -21.55 -12.38 11.79
N TYR A 388 -21.96 -12.96 10.66
CA TYR A 388 -21.06 -13.36 9.57
C TYR A 388 -20.29 -12.17 8.96
N LEU A 389 -20.94 -11.03 8.86
CA LEU A 389 -20.35 -9.83 8.27
C LEU A 389 -19.39 -9.16 9.22
N MET A 390 -19.75 -9.11 10.51
CA MET A 390 -18.85 -8.66 11.55
C MET A 390 -17.63 -9.60 11.66
N ASP A 391 -17.82 -10.90 11.44
CA ASP A 391 -16.74 -11.89 11.34
C ASP A 391 -15.75 -11.56 10.22
N THR A 392 -16.29 -11.19 9.06
CA THR A 392 -15.51 -10.83 7.87
C THR A 392 -14.72 -9.54 8.09
N VAL A 393 -15.34 -8.53 8.73
CA VAL A 393 -14.68 -7.26 9.06
C VAL A 393 -13.57 -7.47 10.11
N ILE A 394 -13.83 -8.25 11.16
CA ILE A 394 -12.83 -8.56 12.20
C ILE A 394 -11.69 -9.40 11.63
N SER A 395 -11.98 -10.39 10.79
CA SER A 395 -10.96 -11.19 10.09
C SER A 395 -10.03 -10.30 9.26
N ALA A 396 -10.59 -9.35 8.51
CA ALA A 396 -9.80 -8.40 7.73
C ALA A 396 -8.99 -7.45 8.63
N ALA A 397 -9.55 -7.02 9.77
CA ALA A 397 -8.90 -6.12 10.73
C ALA A 397 -7.72 -6.79 11.46
N PHE A 398 -7.79 -8.11 11.68
CA PHE A 398 -6.86 -8.84 12.54
C PHE A 398 -5.39 -8.73 12.13
N PHE A 399 -5.12 -8.56 10.82
CA PHE A 399 -3.77 -8.45 10.26
C PHE A 399 -3.19 -7.02 10.31
N TYR A 400 -3.96 -6.02 10.81
CA TYR A 400 -3.53 -4.63 10.90
C TYR A 400 -3.57 -4.14 12.35
N ALA A 401 -2.42 -3.78 12.92
CA ALA A 401 -2.29 -3.44 14.34
C ALA A 401 -3.23 -2.32 14.81
N GLU A 402 -3.34 -1.23 14.03
CA GLU A 402 -4.22 -0.10 14.38
C GLU A 402 -5.71 -0.44 14.27
N ALA A 403 -6.09 -1.26 13.28
CA ALA A 403 -7.48 -1.65 13.07
C ALA A 403 -7.94 -2.68 14.11
N LYS A 404 -7.06 -3.63 14.47
CA LYS A 404 -7.26 -4.57 15.57
C LYS A 404 -7.47 -3.83 16.90
N THR A 405 -6.64 -2.84 17.20
CA THR A 405 -6.78 -2.01 18.41
C THR A 405 -8.11 -1.24 18.41
N SER A 406 -8.52 -0.71 17.25
CA SER A 406 -9.82 -0.02 17.09
C SER A 406 -11.01 -0.95 17.38
N ALA A 407 -10.98 -2.17 16.84
CA ALA A 407 -12.00 -3.19 17.11
C ALA A 407 -12.02 -3.58 18.60
N GLU A 408 -10.85 -3.82 19.22
CA GLU A 408 -10.74 -4.11 20.65
C GLU A 408 -11.37 -3.01 21.52
N ASN A 409 -11.02 -1.74 21.27
CA ASN A 409 -11.57 -0.61 22.02
C ASN A 409 -13.10 -0.49 21.87
N MET A 410 -13.64 -0.76 20.68
CA MET A 410 -15.08 -0.71 20.44
C MET A 410 -15.83 -1.79 21.24
N PHE A 411 -15.37 -3.04 21.19
CA PHE A 411 -15.99 -4.13 21.95
C PHE A 411 -15.82 -3.95 23.47
N GLN A 412 -14.71 -3.36 23.92
CA GLN A 412 -14.51 -2.94 25.31
C GLN A 412 -15.57 -1.90 25.74
N SER A 413 -15.79 -0.88 24.91
CA SER A 413 -16.81 0.16 25.16
C SER A 413 -18.22 -0.44 25.20
N LEU A 414 -18.56 -1.34 24.28
CA LEU A 414 -19.87 -2.00 24.24
C LEU A 414 -20.15 -2.83 25.49
N LEU A 415 -19.15 -3.59 25.96
CA LEU A 415 -19.27 -4.35 27.19
C LEU A 415 -19.47 -3.43 28.40
N SER A 416 -18.74 -2.30 28.46
CA SER A 416 -18.87 -1.32 29.53
C SER A 416 -20.26 -0.65 29.56
N ASN A 417 -20.77 -0.21 28.41
CA ASN A 417 -22.09 0.42 28.28
C ASN A 417 -23.23 -0.52 28.66
N THR A 418 -23.09 -1.81 28.35
CA THR A 418 -24.04 -2.87 28.73
C THR A 418 -24.06 -3.12 30.25
N THR A 419 -22.94 -2.90 30.93
CA THR A 419 -22.87 -3.03 32.40
C THR A 419 -23.39 -1.80 33.16
N SER A 420 -23.32 -0.59 32.58
CA SER A 420 -23.83 0.65 33.20
C SER A 420 -25.33 0.88 33.03
N THR A 421 -25.95 0.34 31.98
CA THR A 421 -27.38 0.55 31.67
C THR A 421 -28.36 -0.35 32.45
N ARG A 422 -27.86 -1.28 33.27
CA ARG A 422 -28.65 -2.36 33.87
C ARG A 422 -29.11 -2.15 35.32
N ASN A 423 -29.33 -0.91 35.74
CA ASN A 423 -30.15 -0.63 36.93
C ASN A 423 -31.65 -0.49 36.60
N VAL A 424 -32.07 -0.56 35.33
CA VAL A 424 -33.49 -0.50 34.95
C VAL A 424 -33.75 -1.47 33.78
N VAL A 425 -34.78 -2.31 33.94
CA VAL A 425 -35.41 -3.25 32.97
C VAL A 425 -34.73 -4.61 32.74
N ALA A 426 -35.36 -5.63 33.35
CA ALA A 426 -35.29 -7.02 32.97
C ALA A 426 -36.29 -7.33 31.83
N SER A 427 -35.78 -7.68 30.64
CA SER A 427 -36.42 -8.43 29.54
C SER A 427 -35.42 -8.33 28.39
N PHE A 428 -34.80 -9.39 27.87
CA PHE A 428 -35.37 -10.30 26.87
C PHE A 428 -34.65 -11.66 26.91
N GLY A 429 -35.42 -12.75 26.75
CA GLY A 429 -34.94 -13.96 26.06
C GLY A 429 -34.37 -15.12 26.88
N SER A 430 -35.12 -15.61 27.86
CA SER A 430 -34.92 -16.93 28.49
C SER A 430 -35.48 -18.04 27.61
N PHE A 431 -34.64 -18.84 26.93
CA PHE A 431 -34.97 -20.22 26.48
C PHE A 431 -33.69 -21.02 26.14
N LEU A 432 -33.08 -21.64 27.16
CA LEU A 432 -32.54 -23.01 27.21
C LEU A 432 -31.53 -23.15 28.36
N ASN A 433 -32.07 -23.50 29.53
CA ASN A 433 -31.35 -24.08 30.65
C ASN A 433 -31.36 -25.61 30.48
N TRP A 434 -30.22 -26.17 30.12
CA TRP A 434 -29.91 -27.60 30.23
C TRP A 434 -28.42 -27.74 29.94
N ALA A 435 -27.66 -28.35 30.85
CA ALA A 435 -26.19 -28.47 30.85
C ALA A 435 -25.37 -27.17 31.12
N THR A 436 -25.56 -26.57 32.28
CA THR A 436 -24.51 -26.28 33.29
C THR A 436 -25.07 -25.32 34.34
N GLY A 437 -24.99 -25.72 35.62
CA GLY A 437 -25.63 -25.01 36.72
C GLY A 437 -25.23 -23.54 36.85
N SER A 438 -26.25 -22.70 37.05
CA SER A 438 -26.25 -21.31 37.53
C SER A 438 -24.89 -20.58 37.49
N SER A 439 -24.68 -19.77 36.46
CA SER A 439 -23.86 -18.58 36.62
C SER A 439 -24.45 -17.44 35.80
N ASN A 440 -24.70 -16.31 36.46
CA ASN A 440 -25.10 -15.04 35.84
C ASN A 440 -23.92 -14.46 35.04
N SER A 441 -23.43 -15.14 34.00
CA SER A 441 -22.41 -14.59 33.12
C SER A 441 -23.07 -13.73 32.05
N ILE A 442 -22.93 -12.41 32.19
CA ILE A 442 -23.25 -11.43 31.15
C ILE A 442 -22.20 -11.61 30.06
N SER A 443 -22.51 -12.41 29.05
CA SER A 443 -21.71 -12.46 27.83
C SER A 443 -22.49 -11.80 26.70
N LEU A 444 -21.75 -11.10 25.84
CA LEU A 444 -22.29 -10.45 24.66
C LEU A 444 -22.86 -11.48 23.65
N LEU A 445 -22.38 -12.73 23.74
CA LEU A 445 -22.76 -13.83 22.87
C LEU A 445 -23.31 -15.02 23.67
N GLY A 446 -24.39 -15.61 23.18
CA GLY A 446 -25.00 -16.80 23.76
C GLY A 446 -24.66 -18.06 22.96
N GLY A 447 -24.02 -19.05 23.59
CA GLY A 447 -23.81 -20.38 23.00
C GLY A 447 -22.61 -20.49 22.05
N SER A 448 -22.64 -21.55 21.23
CA SER A 448 -21.65 -21.88 20.19
C SER A 448 -21.89 -21.06 18.93
N ILE A 449 -20.83 -20.48 18.36
CA ILE A 449 -20.92 -19.43 17.34
C ILE A 449 -20.13 -19.84 16.11
N GLN A 450 -20.80 -19.84 14.96
CA GLN A 450 -20.20 -20.15 13.66
C GLN A 450 -19.27 -19.03 13.14
N SER A 451 -19.48 -17.79 13.62
CA SER A 451 -18.62 -16.63 13.39
C SER A 451 -17.44 -16.61 14.38
N ILE A 452 -16.34 -17.28 13.98
CA ILE A 452 -15.21 -17.62 14.86
C ILE A 452 -14.34 -16.40 15.19
N TRP A 453 -14.21 -15.43 14.28
CA TRP A 453 -13.46 -14.18 14.52
C TRP A 453 -14.18 -13.26 15.51
N VAL A 454 -15.50 -13.13 15.40
CA VAL A 454 -16.32 -12.42 16.39
C VAL A 454 -16.21 -13.10 17.75
N ALA A 455 -16.33 -14.43 17.78
CA ALA A 455 -16.23 -15.20 19.02
C ALA A 455 -14.88 -15.02 19.71
N TYR A 456 -13.78 -15.08 18.95
CA TYR A 456 -12.43 -14.82 19.46
C TYR A 456 -12.30 -13.40 20.04
N GLN A 457 -12.81 -12.39 19.33
CA GLN A 457 -12.75 -10.99 19.75
C GLN A 457 -13.50 -10.75 21.06
N VAL A 458 -14.71 -11.28 21.18
CA VAL A 458 -15.54 -11.14 22.39
C VAL A 458 -14.94 -11.92 23.56
N LEU A 459 -14.52 -13.18 23.36
CA LEU A 459 -13.90 -13.99 24.41
C LEU A 459 -12.61 -13.33 24.95
N SER A 460 -11.79 -12.75 24.07
CA SER A 460 -10.57 -12.03 24.46
C SER A 460 -10.87 -10.81 25.32
N VAL A 461 -11.86 -10.00 24.92
CA VAL A 461 -12.28 -8.78 25.64
C VAL A 461 -12.90 -9.11 26.99
N GLU A 462 -13.77 -10.13 27.05
CA GLU A 462 -14.43 -10.53 28.30
C GLU A 462 -13.46 -11.18 29.30
N GLN A 463 -12.56 -12.06 28.84
CA GLN A 463 -11.52 -12.66 29.70
C GLN A 463 -10.61 -11.57 30.26
N TYR A 464 -10.17 -10.63 29.42
CA TYR A 464 -9.33 -9.52 29.85
C TYR A 464 -9.97 -8.74 30.99
N ASN A 465 -11.24 -8.36 30.85
CA ASN A 465 -11.94 -7.60 31.89
C ASN A 465 -12.18 -8.40 33.17
N ARG A 466 -12.60 -9.66 33.05
CA ARG A 466 -13.09 -10.44 34.19
C ARG A 466 -12.01 -11.18 34.94
N GLU A 467 -11.00 -11.71 34.25
CA GLU A 467 -9.99 -12.60 34.83
C GLU A 467 -8.60 -11.95 34.96
N ILE A 468 -8.21 -11.11 33.99
CA ILE A 468 -6.89 -10.47 33.96
C ILE A 468 -6.90 -9.12 34.69
N LYS A 469 -7.74 -8.17 34.26
CA LYS A 469 -7.83 -6.81 34.81
C LYS A 469 -8.27 -6.79 36.27
N SER A 470 -9.14 -7.71 36.66
CA SER A 470 -9.57 -7.88 38.06
C SER A 470 -8.50 -8.57 38.92
N GLY A 471 -7.54 -9.28 38.32
CA GLY A 471 -6.61 -10.15 39.03
C GLY A 471 -7.22 -11.47 39.54
N LEU A 472 -8.48 -11.76 39.19
CA LEU A 472 -9.22 -12.93 39.67
C LEU A 472 -8.51 -14.25 39.35
N TRP A 473 -7.96 -14.41 38.15
CA TRP A 473 -7.31 -15.67 37.75
C TRP A 473 -6.09 -15.98 38.61
N ARG A 474 -5.26 -14.96 38.90
CA ARG A 474 -4.10 -15.09 39.78
C ARG A 474 -4.50 -15.51 41.19
N GLU A 475 -5.57 -14.93 41.70
CA GLU A 475 -6.09 -15.21 43.03
C GLU A 475 -6.66 -16.64 43.13
N ILE A 476 -7.37 -17.11 42.10
CA ILE A 476 -7.85 -18.51 42.01
C ILE A 476 -6.65 -19.47 42.07
N LEU A 477 -5.61 -19.22 41.29
CA LEU A 477 -4.40 -20.05 41.31
C LEU A 477 -3.70 -20.01 42.68
N ARG A 478 -3.71 -18.87 43.38
CA ARG A 478 -3.16 -18.73 44.73
C ARG A 478 -3.91 -19.61 45.74
N GLU A 479 -5.24 -19.55 45.75
CA GLU A 479 -6.08 -20.37 46.63
C GLU A 479 -5.91 -21.87 46.35
N LEU A 480 -5.81 -22.26 45.07
CA LEU A 480 -5.56 -23.65 44.65
C LEU A 480 -4.16 -24.14 45.08
N SER A 481 -3.15 -23.28 45.06
CA SER A 481 -1.78 -23.65 45.47
C SER A 481 -1.59 -23.66 46.99
N ALA A 482 -2.37 -22.88 47.74
CA ALA A 482 -2.29 -22.83 49.20
C ALA A 482 -2.85 -24.09 49.90
N GLN A 483 -3.80 -24.80 49.29
CA GLN A 483 -4.47 -25.96 49.89
C GLN A 483 -4.64 -27.12 48.89
N ASN A 484 -3.85 -28.18 49.04
CA ASN A 484 -3.84 -29.37 48.16
C ASN A 484 -5.18 -30.16 48.06
N LYS A 485 -6.21 -29.82 48.86
CA LYS A 485 -7.52 -30.51 48.88
C LYS A 485 -8.72 -29.55 48.70
N ILE A 486 -8.50 -28.30 48.31
CA ILE A 486 -9.61 -27.35 48.11
C ILE A 486 -10.37 -27.68 46.82
N SER A 487 -11.70 -27.59 46.84
CA SER A 487 -12.50 -27.71 45.61
C SER A 487 -12.43 -26.42 44.80
N LEU A 488 -12.53 -26.53 43.47
CA LEU A 488 -12.45 -25.39 42.54
C LEU A 488 -13.50 -24.32 42.87
N ASP A 489 -14.75 -24.70 43.16
CA ASP A 489 -15.80 -23.74 43.54
C ASP A 489 -15.51 -23.02 44.86
N THR A 490 -14.84 -23.69 45.81
CA THR A 490 -14.46 -23.05 47.08
C THR A 490 -13.31 -22.04 46.86
N ALA A 491 -12.34 -22.39 46.01
CA ALA A 491 -11.26 -21.49 45.63
C ALA A 491 -11.79 -20.25 44.88
N ILE A 492 -12.73 -20.43 43.93
CA ILE A 492 -13.36 -19.33 43.21
C ILE A 492 -14.13 -18.41 44.17
N LYS A 493 -14.93 -18.95 45.10
CA LYS A 493 -15.67 -18.14 46.08
C LYS A 493 -14.74 -17.27 46.94
N ARG A 494 -13.62 -17.84 47.40
CA ARG A 494 -12.61 -17.09 48.18
C ARG A 494 -11.94 -16.02 47.32
N ALA A 495 -11.53 -16.36 46.10
CA ALA A 495 -10.91 -15.43 45.17
C ALA A 495 -11.83 -14.26 44.80
N CYS A 496 -13.11 -14.52 44.52
CA CYS A 496 -14.11 -13.48 44.27
C CYS A 496 -14.29 -12.55 45.48
N THR A 497 -14.22 -13.08 46.70
CA THR A 497 -14.29 -12.28 47.93
C THR A 497 -13.07 -11.36 48.06
N THR A 498 -11.87 -11.86 47.77
CA THR A 498 -10.62 -11.07 47.78
C THR A 498 -10.66 -9.94 46.75
N VAL A 499 -11.17 -10.21 45.55
CA VAL A 499 -11.22 -9.27 44.41
C VAL A 499 -12.49 -8.38 44.42
N LYS A 500 -13.37 -8.53 45.43
CA LYS A 500 -14.64 -7.80 45.56
C LYS A 500 -15.60 -8.01 44.37
N MET A 501 -15.67 -9.24 43.85
CA MET A 501 -16.59 -9.65 42.78
C MET A 501 -17.67 -10.59 43.33
N GLN A 502 -18.82 -10.66 42.67
CA GLN A 502 -19.84 -11.66 43.02
C GLN A 502 -19.35 -13.09 42.69
N PRO A 503 -19.52 -14.05 43.61
CA PRO A 503 -19.08 -15.42 43.38
C PRO A 503 -19.91 -16.12 42.29
N PHE A 504 -19.25 -16.98 41.52
CA PHE A 504 -19.85 -17.78 40.45
C PHE A 504 -19.31 -19.22 40.49
N GLY A 505 -19.99 -20.16 39.84
CA GLY A 505 -19.56 -21.56 39.78
C GLY A 505 -18.43 -21.80 38.79
N ALA A 506 -17.73 -22.94 38.91
CA ALA A 506 -16.58 -23.30 38.06
C ALA A 506 -16.83 -23.19 36.54
N ASN A 507 -18.04 -23.49 36.07
CA ASN A 507 -18.42 -23.39 34.65
C ASN A 507 -18.35 -21.97 34.08
N GLY A 508 -18.29 -20.95 34.95
CA GLY A 508 -18.15 -19.57 34.54
C GLY A 508 -16.72 -19.14 34.20
N LEU A 509 -15.72 -20.01 34.30
CA LEU A 509 -14.32 -19.69 33.96
C LEU A 509 -14.09 -19.69 32.45
N PHE A 510 -13.24 -18.77 31.97
CA PHE A 510 -12.94 -18.66 30.54
C PHE A 510 -12.15 -19.85 29.98
N ILE A 511 -11.50 -20.64 30.84
CA ILE A 511 -10.87 -21.90 30.42
C ILE A 511 -11.86 -22.84 29.72
N TYR A 512 -13.08 -22.96 30.23
CA TYR A 512 -14.12 -23.81 29.63
C TYR A 512 -14.73 -23.19 28.38
N ARG A 513 -14.76 -21.85 28.31
CA ARG A 513 -15.28 -21.09 27.16
C ARG A 513 -14.33 -21.18 25.97
N TRP A 514 -13.02 -21.07 26.21
CA TRP A 514 -12.00 -21.29 25.18
C TRP A 514 -11.97 -22.73 24.69
N SER A 515 -12.08 -23.72 25.58
CA SER A 515 -12.15 -25.11 25.14
C SER A 515 -13.40 -25.39 24.31
N GLN A 516 -14.56 -24.86 24.71
CA GLN A 516 -15.79 -25.04 23.95
C GLN A 516 -15.69 -24.41 22.56
N GLN A 517 -15.25 -23.15 22.46
CA GLN A 517 -15.07 -22.50 21.17
C GLN A 517 -14.02 -23.20 20.29
N ALA A 518 -12.95 -23.73 20.87
CA ALA A 518 -11.94 -24.49 20.14
C ALA A 518 -12.49 -25.81 19.58
N LEU A 519 -13.35 -26.51 20.35
CA LEU A 519 -14.03 -27.73 19.89
C LEU A 519 -15.06 -27.46 18.80
N ASP A 520 -15.69 -26.29 18.83
CA ASP A 520 -16.72 -25.88 17.86
C ASP A 520 -16.12 -25.25 16.58
N THR A 521 -14.80 -25.10 16.51
CA THR A 521 -14.09 -24.48 15.38
C THR A 521 -13.57 -25.54 14.40
N PRO A 522 -13.78 -25.40 13.08
CA PRO A 522 -13.25 -26.32 12.06
C PRO A 522 -11.72 -26.45 12.10
N MET A 523 -11.22 -27.65 11.77
CA MET A 523 -9.79 -27.99 11.85
C MET A 523 -8.91 -27.14 10.92
N ASP A 524 -9.47 -26.64 9.83
CA ASP A 524 -8.83 -25.81 8.81
C ASP A 524 -8.91 -24.31 9.12
N HIS A 525 -9.60 -23.90 10.18
CA HIS A 525 -9.79 -22.48 10.48
C HIS A 525 -8.51 -21.84 11.08
N PRO A 526 -8.05 -20.67 10.57
CA PRO A 526 -6.78 -20.06 10.96
C PRO A 526 -6.69 -19.63 12.44
N LEU A 527 -7.82 -19.40 13.10
CA LEU A 527 -7.84 -19.05 14.54
C LEU A 527 -7.73 -20.25 15.49
N LEU A 528 -7.90 -21.50 15.01
CA LEU A 528 -7.92 -22.67 15.88
C LEU A 528 -6.66 -22.80 16.76
N PRO A 529 -5.42 -22.57 16.25
CA PRO A 529 -4.22 -22.58 17.09
C PRO A 529 -4.24 -21.53 18.20
N LEU A 530 -4.81 -20.34 17.95
CA LEU A 530 -4.90 -19.26 18.93
C LEU A 530 -5.94 -19.56 20.01
N LEU A 531 -7.06 -20.19 19.65
CA LEU A 531 -8.06 -20.67 20.61
C LEU A 531 -7.45 -21.70 21.57
N TRP A 532 -6.70 -22.67 21.02
CA TRP A 532 -5.97 -23.64 21.83
C TRP A 532 -4.85 -23.01 22.64
N GLN A 533 -4.14 -22.02 22.11
CA GLN A 533 -3.12 -21.28 22.85
C GLN A 533 -3.72 -20.59 24.08
N ASN A 534 -4.88 -19.93 23.94
CA ASN A 534 -5.58 -19.29 25.06
C ASN A 534 -6.04 -20.32 26.10
N PHE A 535 -6.57 -21.46 25.65
CA PHE A 535 -6.92 -22.57 26.54
C PHE A 535 -5.69 -23.10 27.32
N PHE A 536 -4.61 -23.45 26.62
CA PHE A 536 -3.41 -24.02 27.25
C PHE A 536 -2.71 -23.01 28.16
N THR A 537 -2.77 -21.72 27.84
CA THR A 537 -2.26 -20.66 28.72
C THR A 537 -2.96 -20.67 30.08
N LEU A 538 -4.27 -20.93 30.11
CA LEU A 538 -5.02 -21.07 31.35
C LEU A 538 -4.80 -22.46 31.99
N PHE A 539 -4.90 -23.54 31.23
CA PHE A 539 -4.81 -24.91 31.74
C PHE A 539 -3.43 -25.23 32.36
N LEU A 540 -2.37 -24.74 31.72
CA LEU A 540 -0.99 -24.92 32.17
C LEU A 540 -0.55 -23.82 33.13
N ALA A 541 -1.42 -22.85 33.46
CA ALA A 541 -1.10 -21.82 34.42
C ALA A 541 -0.72 -22.45 35.77
N ARG A 542 0.39 -21.98 36.33
CA ARG A 542 0.87 -22.36 37.66
C ARG A 542 1.09 -21.08 38.45
N VAL A 543 1.02 -21.15 39.77
CA VAL A 543 1.58 -20.09 40.63
C VAL A 543 3.05 -20.39 40.82
N PRO A 544 3.96 -19.65 40.18
CA PRO A 544 5.35 -19.66 40.61
C PRO A 544 5.42 -19.06 42.02
N THR A 545 5.62 -19.91 43.02
CA THR A 545 5.86 -19.44 44.38
C THR A 545 7.29 -18.93 44.43
N THR A 546 7.46 -17.63 44.68
CA THR A 546 8.78 -17.03 44.93
C THR A 546 9.52 -17.77 46.05
N SER A 547 8.80 -18.25 47.07
CA SER A 547 9.38 -19.09 48.14
C SER A 547 9.95 -20.42 47.65
N GLY A 548 9.31 -21.09 46.69
CA GLY A 548 9.81 -22.33 46.10
C GLY A 548 11.06 -22.07 45.25
N PHE A 549 11.07 -20.97 44.51
CA PHE A 549 12.22 -20.55 43.71
C PHE A 549 13.44 -20.18 44.56
N TYR A 550 13.28 -19.38 45.62
CA TYR A 550 14.39 -19.06 46.53
C TYR A 550 14.94 -20.31 47.24
N LYS A 551 14.08 -21.28 47.54
CA LYS A 551 14.50 -22.57 48.10
C LYS A 551 15.30 -23.40 47.08
N THR A 552 14.90 -23.41 45.82
CA THR A 552 15.67 -24.02 44.73
C THR A 552 17.02 -23.33 44.51
N LEU A 553 17.08 -21.99 44.57
CA LEU A 553 18.35 -21.25 44.53
C LEU A 553 19.28 -21.63 45.69
N SER A 554 18.74 -21.81 46.91
CA SER A 554 19.50 -22.32 48.06
C SER A 554 20.10 -23.70 47.76
N LEU A 555 19.30 -24.62 47.20
CA LEU A 555 19.74 -25.96 46.82
C LEU A 555 20.82 -25.92 45.72
N TRP A 556 20.80 -24.96 44.80
CA TRP A 556 21.84 -24.79 43.79
C TRP A 556 23.16 -24.30 44.38
N LEU A 557 23.11 -23.40 45.35
CA LEU A 557 24.31 -22.88 46.02
C LEU A 557 24.93 -23.91 46.98
N GLU A 558 24.11 -24.80 47.55
CA GLU A 558 24.53 -25.81 48.52
C GLU A 558 24.99 -27.13 47.89
N GLU A 559 24.75 -27.36 46.59
CA GLU A 559 25.07 -28.63 45.91
C GLU A 559 26.48 -28.62 45.29
N PRO A 560 27.48 -29.27 45.92
CA PRO A 560 28.88 -29.19 45.49
C PRO A 560 29.11 -29.93 44.16
N ARG A 561 28.29 -30.94 43.85
CA ARG A 561 28.41 -31.77 42.65
C ARG A 561 28.13 -31.01 41.37
N LEU A 562 27.49 -29.84 41.43
CA LEU A 562 27.27 -28.97 40.27
C LEU A 562 28.58 -28.47 39.64
N GLN A 563 29.70 -28.54 40.35
CA GLN A 563 31.03 -28.18 39.84
C GLN A 563 31.78 -29.36 39.18
N GLU A 564 31.22 -30.57 39.22
CA GLU A 564 31.86 -31.75 38.63
C GLU A 564 31.62 -31.82 37.11
N PRO A 565 32.68 -31.95 36.28
CA PRO A 565 32.58 -31.93 34.81
C PRO A 565 31.86 -33.15 34.19
N GLY A 566 31.36 -34.09 35.00
CA GLY A 566 30.63 -35.28 34.57
C GLY A 566 29.17 -35.35 35.04
N LEU A 567 28.65 -34.32 35.72
CA LEU A 567 27.29 -34.37 36.24
C LEU A 567 26.25 -34.19 35.12
N TYR A 568 25.40 -35.20 34.95
CA TYR A 568 24.26 -35.11 34.04
C TYR A 568 23.11 -34.33 34.68
N LEU A 569 23.12 -33.00 34.49
CA LEU A 569 22.14 -32.06 35.05
C LEU A 569 20.66 -32.45 34.85
N PRO A 570 20.22 -32.99 33.70
CA PRO A 570 18.82 -33.37 33.50
C PRO A 570 18.33 -34.48 34.46
N ALA A 571 19.22 -35.29 35.04
CA ALA A 571 18.86 -36.34 35.99
C ALA A 571 18.75 -35.86 37.45
N LEU A 572 18.96 -34.55 37.72
CA LEU A 572 18.77 -34.02 39.06
C LEU A 572 17.28 -34.10 39.49
N PRO A 573 17.00 -34.30 40.79
CA PRO A 573 15.64 -34.36 41.28
C PRO A 573 14.83 -33.08 40.96
N PRO A 574 13.50 -33.16 40.81
CA PRO A 574 12.66 -32.03 40.37
C PRO A 574 12.80 -30.74 41.21
N GLN A 575 13.15 -30.88 42.49
CA GLN A 575 13.40 -29.75 43.40
C GLN A 575 14.56 -28.84 42.99
N TYR A 576 15.49 -29.36 42.18
CA TYR A 576 16.61 -28.62 41.60
C TYR A 576 16.24 -27.94 40.27
N MET A 577 15.01 -28.04 39.78
CA MET A 577 14.56 -27.40 38.53
C MET A 577 15.61 -27.53 37.39
N SER A 578 16.04 -28.78 37.14
CA SER A 578 17.20 -29.12 36.30
C SER A 578 17.24 -28.44 34.93
N GLN A 579 16.07 -28.24 34.30
CA GLN A 579 15.96 -27.56 33.01
C GLN A 579 16.40 -26.08 33.07
N LYS A 580 16.02 -25.35 34.12
CA LYS A 580 16.42 -23.95 34.30
C LYS A 580 17.90 -23.83 34.67
N LEU A 581 18.41 -24.79 35.43
CA LEU A 581 19.82 -24.89 35.76
C LEU A 581 20.67 -25.18 34.52
N VAL A 582 20.20 -26.05 33.62
CA VAL A 582 20.84 -26.30 32.31
C VAL A 582 20.89 -25.02 31.47
N LEU A 583 19.80 -24.26 31.40
CA LEU A 583 19.75 -22.99 30.67
C LEU A 583 20.76 -21.97 31.24
N LEU A 584 20.85 -21.85 32.57
CA LEU A 584 21.84 -20.99 33.22
C LEU A 584 23.29 -21.44 32.95
N VAL A 585 23.57 -22.75 32.98
CA VAL A 585 24.91 -23.31 32.67
C VAL A 585 25.26 -23.11 31.19
N GLN A 586 24.25 -23.02 30.31
CA GLN A 586 24.40 -22.73 28.87
C GLN A 586 24.45 -21.21 28.57
N GLU A 587 24.56 -20.35 29.59
CA GLU A 587 24.57 -18.89 29.47
C GLU A 587 23.31 -18.29 28.82
N ASP A 588 22.15 -18.96 28.95
CA ASP A 588 20.86 -18.40 28.55
C ASP A 588 20.30 -17.51 29.67
N TRP A 589 20.36 -16.19 29.44
CA TRP A 589 19.88 -15.15 30.35
C TRP A 589 18.47 -14.66 30.05
N THR A 590 17.65 -15.45 29.34
CA THR A 590 16.24 -15.10 29.10
C THR A 590 15.53 -14.83 30.44
N PRO A 591 14.87 -13.66 30.60
CA PRO A 591 14.27 -13.29 31.87
C PRO A 591 13.09 -14.22 32.19
N TRP A 592 13.12 -14.82 33.39
CA TRP A 592 12.04 -15.67 33.90
C TRP A 592 10.86 -14.84 34.41
N LEU A 593 10.14 -14.24 33.46
CA LEU A 593 9.01 -13.33 33.69
C LEU A 593 7.87 -13.97 34.48
N GLU A 594 7.81 -15.29 34.59
CA GLU A 594 6.82 -15.98 35.42
C GLU A 594 6.93 -15.62 36.91
N TYR A 595 8.13 -15.30 37.42
CA TYR A 595 8.30 -14.88 38.83
C TYR A 595 8.05 -13.39 39.05
N VAL A 596 7.81 -12.63 37.99
CA VAL A 596 7.54 -11.19 38.02
C VAL A 596 6.09 -10.98 37.62
N ASP A 597 5.36 -10.16 38.38
CA ASP A 597 4.02 -9.76 37.96
C ASP A 597 4.10 -8.73 36.83
N TYR A 598 4.41 -9.21 35.62
CA TYR A 598 4.65 -8.39 34.44
C TYR A 598 3.48 -7.45 34.14
N TRP A 599 2.24 -7.92 34.30
CA TRP A 599 1.05 -7.12 34.09
C TRP A 599 0.92 -5.97 35.09
N THR A 600 1.19 -6.23 36.38
CA THR A 600 1.22 -5.14 37.38
C THR A 600 2.37 -4.16 37.10
N VAL A 601 3.53 -4.65 36.67
CA VAL A 601 4.66 -3.78 36.26
C VAL A 601 4.25 -2.92 35.07
N GLN A 602 3.64 -3.49 34.03
CA GLN A 602 3.19 -2.78 32.85
C GLN A 602 2.06 -1.78 33.17
N GLN A 603 1.10 -2.16 34.03
CA GLN A 603 0.05 -1.26 34.52
C GLN A 603 0.64 -0.10 35.32
N ASN A 604 1.65 -0.36 36.15
CA ASN A 604 2.33 0.69 36.91
C ASN A 604 3.15 1.60 35.99
N GLN A 605 3.78 1.05 34.94
CA GLN A 605 4.45 1.83 33.90
C GLN A 605 3.45 2.70 33.14
N MET A 606 2.31 2.15 32.70
CA MET A 606 1.24 2.92 32.04
C MET A 606 0.67 4.00 32.95
N LYS A 607 0.43 3.70 34.23
CA LYS A 607 0.01 4.71 35.22
C LYS A 607 1.06 5.79 35.41
N ALA A 608 2.33 5.42 35.50
CA ALA A 608 3.44 6.37 35.62
C ALA A 608 3.58 7.24 34.36
N VAL A 609 3.36 6.68 33.16
CA VAL A 609 3.32 7.41 31.89
C VAL A 609 2.15 8.37 31.86
N HIS A 610 0.94 7.93 32.19
CA HIS A 610 -0.23 8.82 32.26
C HIS A 610 -0.09 9.90 33.33
N GLU A 611 0.52 9.57 34.46
CA GLU A 611 0.83 10.53 35.51
C GLU A 611 1.90 11.53 35.07
N TRP A 612 2.93 11.08 34.35
CA TRP A 612 3.93 11.94 33.71
C TRP A 612 3.32 12.84 32.64
N GLU A 613 2.44 12.33 31.77
CA GLU A 613 1.71 13.10 30.75
C GLU A 613 0.81 14.17 31.39
N ARG A 614 0.15 13.83 32.51
CA ARG A 614 -0.63 14.77 33.31
C ARG A 614 0.25 15.86 33.95
N LEU A 615 1.41 15.48 34.49
CA LEU A 615 2.36 16.41 35.11
C LEU A 615 3.09 17.29 34.08
N CYS A 616 3.27 16.79 32.85
CA CYS A 616 3.89 17.51 31.73
C CYS A 616 2.88 18.24 30.83
N TYR A 617 1.60 18.34 31.23
CA TYR A 617 0.54 19.06 30.51
C TYR A 617 0.33 18.62 29.05
N ARG A 618 0.58 17.34 28.75
CA ARG A 618 0.39 16.76 27.40
C ARG A 618 -0.96 16.10 27.19
N ASN A 619 -1.85 16.12 28.19
CA ASN A 619 -3.20 15.56 28.09
C ASN A 619 -4.21 16.65 27.67
N GLN A 620 -5.03 16.36 26.64
CA GLN A 620 -5.93 17.33 25.97
C GLN A 620 -6.97 17.94 26.94
N GLU A 621 -7.44 17.20 27.94
CA GLU A 621 -8.40 17.70 28.93
C GLU A 621 -7.80 18.75 29.90
N SER A 622 -6.51 18.64 30.23
CA SER A 622 -5.82 19.55 31.15
C SER A 622 -5.42 20.90 30.54
N GLN A 623 -5.40 21.02 29.21
CA GLN A 623 -5.20 22.31 28.53
C GLN A 623 -6.44 23.22 28.62
N LEU A 624 -7.63 22.64 28.78
CA LEU A 624 -8.89 23.38 28.85
C LEU A 624 -9.16 23.98 30.24
N GLN A 625 -8.67 23.37 31.32
CA GLN A 625 -8.96 23.83 32.70
C GLN A 625 -8.11 25.02 33.18
N ASN A 626 -6.98 25.33 32.53
CA ASN A 626 -6.05 26.37 33.00
C ASN A 626 -6.24 27.76 32.37
N ARG A 627 -7.29 27.98 31.55
CA ARG A 627 -7.65 29.34 31.11
C ARG A 627 -8.45 30.13 32.16
N THR A 628 -8.80 29.54 33.30
CA THR A 628 -9.71 30.14 34.28
C THR A 628 -9.21 30.12 35.72
N ASN A 629 -7.93 30.40 36.01
CA ASN A 629 -7.58 30.95 37.34
C ASN A 629 -6.33 31.83 37.37
N PRO A 630 -6.33 32.94 38.15
CA PRO A 630 -5.27 33.93 38.16
C PRO A 630 -4.10 33.55 39.09
N SER A 631 -2.95 34.09 38.71
CA SER A 631 -1.62 33.94 39.30
C SER A 631 -1.58 34.13 40.82
N ILE A 632 -1.09 33.11 41.56
CA ILE A 632 -0.61 33.29 42.93
C ILE A 632 0.91 33.29 42.92
N ILE A 633 1.44 34.47 43.25
CA ILE A 633 2.83 34.76 43.57
C ILE A 633 3.21 33.99 44.84
N PHE A 634 4.26 33.17 44.78
CA PHE A 634 5.04 32.82 45.97
C PHE A 634 6.52 33.10 45.70
N LEU A 635 7.05 34.04 46.48
CA LEU A 635 8.47 34.26 46.68
C LEU A 635 9.12 32.96 47.16
N GLU A 636 10.18 32.52 46.48
CA GLU A 636 11.30 31.90 47.17
C GLU A 636 12.61 32.17 46.40
N ILE A 637 13.49 32.88 47.09
CA ILE A 637 14.76 33.42 46.60
C ILE A 637 15.80 32.29 46.63
N ALA A 638 15.98 31.61 45.50
CA ALA A 638 17.17 30.81 45.21
C ALA A 638 17.37 30.71 43.68
N ASP A 639 18.60 30.95 43.24
CA ASP A 639 19.01 30.84 41.83
C ASP A 639 18.59 29.48 41.23
N PRO A 640 17.84 29.46 40.10
CA PRO A 640 17.40 28.24 39.44
C PRO A 640 18.52 27.21 39.27
N LEU A 641 19.74 27.66 38.95
CA LEU A 641 20.89 26.78 38.77
C LEU A 641 21.29 26.08 40.07
N GLN A 642 21.35 26.80 41.19
CA GLN A 642 21.73 26.21 42.48
C GLN A 642 20.71 25.17 42.95
N ARG A 643 19.43 25.40 42.69
CA ARG A 643 18.35 24.43 43.00
C ARG A 643 18.45 23.18 42.13
N ILE A 644 18.79 23.34 40.85
CA ILE A 644 19.00 22.22 39.91
C ILE A 644 20.23 21.41 40.32
N PHE A 645 21.35 22.06 40.60
CA PHE A 645 22.58 21.39 41.02
C PHE A 645 22.41 20.65 42.35
N LYS A 646 21.74 21.27 43.34
CA LYS A 646 21.46 20.64 44.63
C LYS A 646 20.56 19.41 44.50
N ARG A 647 19.57 19.45 43.60
CA ARG A 647 18.74 18.28 43.28
C ARG A 647 19.52 17.20 42.53
N LEU A 648 20.36 17.58 41.57
CA LEU A 648 21.20 16.65 40.81
C LEU A 648 22.18 15.88 41.72
N THR A 649 22.71 16.52 42.76
CA THR A 649 23.60 15.88 43.75
C THR A 649 22.91 14.94 44.73
N THR A 650 21.57 14.97 44.83
CA THR A 650 20.79 14.05 45.68
C THR A 650 20.35 12.75 44.98
N TYR A 651 20.58 12.61 43.67
CA TYR A 651 20.35 11.36 42.96
C TYR A 651 21.54 10.41 43.14
N GLU A 652 21.26 9.11 43.22
CA GLU A 652 22.31 8.08 43.22
C GLU A 652 23.23 8.25 42.01
N HIS A 653 24.53 8.01 42.20
CA HIS A 653 25.50 8.08 41.12
C HIS A 653 25.07 7.15 39.96
N PRO A 654 25.19 7.58 38.70
CA PRO A 654 24.75 6.78 37.56
C PRO A 654 25.39 5.40 37.62
N ILE A 655 24.56 4.39 37.84
CA ILE A 655 24.98 3.00 37.68
C ILE A 655 25.39 2.87 36.21
N PRO A 656 26.54 2.25 35.90
CA PRO A 656 26.95 2.04 34.51
C PRO A 656 25.81 1.38 33.74
N PRO A 657 25.59 1.77 32.47
CA PRO A 657 24.47 1.26 31.70
C PRO A 657 24.47 -0.27 31.72
N PRO A 658 23.29 -0.92 31.84
CA PRO A 658 23.19 -2.37 31.74
C PRO A 658 23.90 -2.83 30.47
N SER A 659 24.61 -3.96 30.53
CA SER A 659 25.25 -4.55 29.35
C SER A 659 24.17 -4.85 28.31
N ILE A 660 24.02 -3.93 27.35
CA ILE A 660 23.16 -4.12 26.19
C ILE A 660 23.70 -5.35 25.49
N ASN A 661 22.93 -6.45 25.46
CA ASN A 661 23.13 -7.49 24.47
C ASN A 661 23.06 -6.78 23.12
N ARG A 662 24.22 -6.43 22.57
CA ARG A 662 24.30 -5.84 21.25
C ARG A 662 23.57 -6.82 20.37
N ILE A 663 22.46 -6.38 19.78
CA ILE A 663 21.85 -7.02 18.63
C ILE A 663 23.03 -7.45 17.77
N LYS A 664 23.24 -8.76 17.60
CA LYS A 664 24.29 -9.27 16.71
C LYS A 664 24.06 -8.55 15.40
N LYS A 665 24.91 -7.57 15.08
CA LYS A 665 24.72 -6.80 13.86
C LYS A 665 24.74 -7.83 12.75
N VAL A 666 23.64 -7.91 12.00
CA VAL A 666 23.48 -8.86 10.89
C VAL A 666 24.57 -8.64 9.84
N LEU A 667 25.15 -7.43 9.83
CA LEU A 667 26.28 -7.02 9.01
C LEU A 667 27.45 -6.59 9.91
N ASN A 668 28.65 -7.06 9.59
CA ASN A 668 29.86 -6.61 10.26
C ASN A 668 30.08 -5.12 9.95
N CYS A 669 30.50 -4.33 10.95
CA CYS A 669 30.87 -2.93 10.71
C CYS A 669 32.10 -2.88 9.80
N VAL A 670 31.97 -2.23 8.65
CA VAL A 670 33.10 -1.93 7.77
C VAL A 670 33.83 -0.69 8.31
N PRO A 671 35.12 -0.79 8.69
CA PRO A 671 35.91 0.39 9.05
C PRO A 671 36.05 1.33 7.84
N ARG A 672 35.93 2.64 8.06
CA ARG A 672 36.08 3.63 6.98
C ARG A 672 37.47 3.56 6.32
N ASP A 673 38.49 3.17 7.07
CA ASP A 673 39.85 3.01 6.55
C ASP A 673 39.94 2.00 5.40
N ASN A 674 39.03 1.02 5.38
CA ASN A 674 38.97 0.02 4.32
C ASN A 674 38.44 0.61 3.00
N LEU A 675 37.69 1.71 3.04
CA LEU A 675 37.17 2.39 1.84
C LEU A 675 38.28 3.10 1.04
N TYR A 676 39.41 3.40 1.68
CA TYR A 676 40.54 4.09 1.05
C TYR A 676 41.58 3.13 0.46
N ASN A 677 41.33 1.81 0.53
CA ASN A 677 42.25 0.80 0.03
C ASN A 677 41.56 -0.07 -1.03
N SER A 678 41.99 0.12 -2.28
CA SER A 678 41.39 -0.50 -3.45
C SER A 678 41.43 -2.03 -3.42
N ASN A 679 42.44 -2.65 -2.78
CA ASN A 679 42.49 -4.11 -2.63
C ASN A 679 41.53 -4.63 -1.56
N LEU A 680 41.45 -3.95 -0.42
CA LEU A 680 40.66 -4.41 0.72
C LEU A 680 39.16 -4.36 0.42
N ILE A 681 38.68 -3.37 -0.33
CA ILE A 681 37.26 -3.33 -0.75
C ILE A 681 36.87 -4.58 -1.52
N VAL A 682 37.72 -5.01 -2.46
CA VAL A 682 37.44 -6.20 -3.27
C VAL A 682 37.47 -7.45 -2.38
N ASP A 683 38.45 -7.55 -1.48
CA ASP A 683 38.56 -8.69 -0.55
C ASP A 683 37.36 -8.83 0.39
N LEU A 684 36.72 -7.71 0.77
CA LEU A 684 35.49 -7.72 1.57
C LEU A 684 34.28 -8.30 0.82
N ILE A 685 34.17 -8.04 -0.48
CA ILE A 685 33.00 -8.45 -1.29
C ILE A 685 33.17 -9.87 -1.86
N LYS A 686 34.41 -10.30 -2.16
CA LYS A 686 34.75 -11.64 -2.69
C LYS A 686 33.95 -12.82 -2.10
N PRO A 687 33.90 -13.02 -0.77
CA PRO A 687 33.20 -14.17 -0.19
C PRO A 687 31.69 -14.13 -0.43
N TYR A 688 31.09 -12.94 -0.45
CA TYR A 688 29.66 -12.75 -0.68
C TYR A 688 29.30 -12.96 -2.15
N LEU A 689 30.13 -12.47 -3.06
CA LEU A 689 29.98 -12.77 -4.47
C LEU A 689 30.02 -14.28 -4.69
N LYS A 690 31.02 -15.00 -4.17
CA LYS A 690 31.06 -16.47 -4.30
C LYS A 690 29.73 -17.15 -3.94
N ILE A 691 29.12 -16.77 -2.82
CA ILE A 691 27.82 -17.30 -2.37
C ILE A 691 26.70 -16.98 -3.38
N ILE A 692 26.70 -15.78 -3.96
CA ILE A 692 25.72 -15.35 -4.98
C ILE A 692 25.91 -16.12 -6.30
N SER A 693 27.15 -16.41 -6.70
CA SER A 693 27.43 -17.26 -7.87
C SER A 693 26.98 -18.70 -7.64
N ASP A 694 27.28 -19.28 -6.48
CA ASP A 694 26.85 -20.65 -6.15
C ASP A 694 25.31 -20.75 -6.21
N TYR A 695 24.61 -19.69 -5.79
CA TYR A 695 23.16 -19.58 -5.93
C TYR A 695 22.69 -19.47 -7.39
N ALA A 696 23.34 -18.63 -8.20
CA ALA A 696 23.02 -18.50 -9.62
C ALA A 696 23.22 -19.82 -10.38
N GLN A 697 24.28 -20.56 -10.08
CA GLN A 697 24.54 -21.89 -10.64
C GLN A 697 23.44 -22.89 -10.26
N THR A 698 23.05 -22.89 -8.98
CA THR A 698 21.95 -23.75 -8.49
C THR A 698 20.63 -23.42 -9.17
N TYR A 699 20.34 -22.13 -9.36
CA TYR A 699 19.14 -21.66 -10.08
C TYR A 699 19.15 -22.13 -11.54
N ASN A 700 20.26 -21.98 -12.26
CA ASN A 700 20.36 -22.41 -13.65
C ASN A 700 20.19 -23.93 -13.79
N LEU A 701 20.72 -24.72 -12.84
CA LEU A 701 20.52 -26.16 -12.81
C LEU A 701 19.03 -26.52 -12.63
N LEU A 702 18.34 -25.86 -11.70
CA LEU A 702 16.91 -26.07 -11.47
C LEU A 702 16.05 -25.73 -12.71
N VAL A 703 16.38 -24.64 -13.41
CA VAL A 703 15.70 -24.27 -14.66
C VAL A 703 15.93 -25.32 -15.76
N SER A 704 17.15 -25.85 -15.85
CA SER A 704 17.48 -26.92 -16.80
C SER A 704 16.74 -28.21 -16.48
N GLU A 705 16.67 -28.62 -15.21
CA GLU A 705 15.90 -29.80 -14.77
C GLU A 705 14.41 -29.64 -15.09
N HIS A 706 13.84 -28.47 -14.80
CA HIS A 706 12.44 -28.17 -15.12
C HIS A 706 12.16 -28.23 -16.62
N THR A 707 13.06 -27.66 -17.44
CA THR A 707 12.93 -27.69 -18.90
C THR A 707 13.01 -29.13 -19.43
N ALA A 708 13.90 -29.96 -18.88
CA ALA A 708 14.00 -31.36 -19.26
C ALA A 708 12.73 -32.16 -18.94
N VAL A 709 12.14 -31.93 -17.75
CA VAL A 709 10.88 -32.57 -17.34
C VAL A 709 9.72 -32.16 -18.25
N ASP A 710 9.63 -30.88 -18.63
CA ASP A 710 8.61 -30.42 -19.56
C ASP A 710 8.81 -30.92 -21.00
N CYS A 711 10.05 -30.98 -21.50
CA CYS A 711 10.34 -31.61 -22.79
C CYS A 711 9.91 -33.09 -22.79
N SER A 712 10.23 -33.83 -21.73
CA SER A 712 9.81 -35.23 -21.58
C SER A 712 8.28 -35.38 -21.57
N PHE A 713 7.56 -34.45 -20.93
CA PHE A 713 6.10 -34.44 -20.96
C PHE A 713 5.56 -34.22 -22.39
N LEU A 714 6.11 -33.25 -23.12
CA LEU A 714 5.72 -32.96 -24.50
C LEU A 714 5.98 -34.14 -25.45
N GLU A 715 6.99 -34.97 -25.18
CA GLU A 715 7.26 -36.20 -25.93
C GLU A 715 6.28 -37.33 -25.58
N LEU A 716 5.86 -37.43 -24.32
CA LEU A 716 4.98 -38.51 -23.85
C LEU A 716 3.52 -38.31 -24.28
N VAL A 717 2.99 -37.08 -24.16
CA VAL A 717 1.57 -36.77 -24.40
C VAL A 717 1.03 -37.26 -25.77
N PRO A 718 1.74 -37.07 -26.91
CA PRO A 718 1.28 -37.57 -28.20
C PRO A 718 1.13 -39.09 -28.27
N THR A 719 1.84 -39.83 -27.41
CA THR A 719 1.82 -41.30 -27.38
C THR A 719 0.85 -41.88 -26.34
N LEU A 720 0.13 -41.02 -25.61
CA LEU A 720 -0.79 -41.44 -24.55
C LEU A 720 -1.99 -42.21 -25.07
N TYR A 721 -2.49 -41.88 -26.27
CA TYR A 721 -3.63 -42.55 -26.88
C TYR A 721 -3.17 -43.43 -28.04
N ARG A 722 -3.69 -44.65 -28.10
CA ARG A 722 -3.55 -45.56 -29.25
C ARG A 722 -4.92 -45.95 -29.78
N GLU A 723 -5.04 -46.10 -31.08
CA GLU A 723 -6.27 -46.60 -31.69
C GLU A 723 -6.35 -48.12 -31.51
N ILE A 724 -7.49 -48.60 -31.00
CA ILE A 724 -7.82 -50.03 -30.91
C ILE A 724 -9.15 -50.26 -31.62
N GLU A 725 -9.22 -51.27 -32.48
CA GLU A 725 -10.47 -51.68 -33.10
C GLU A 725 -11.38 -52.37 -32.06
N ASN A 726 -12.56 -51.80 -31.84
CA ASN A 726 -13.56 -52.31 -30.90
C ASN A 726 -14.87 -52.61 -31.64
N GLN A 727 -15.51 -53.72 -31.30
CA GLN A 727 -16.77 -54.13 -31.92
C GLN A 727 -17.96 -53.73 -31.04
N ILE A 728 -18.69 -52.71 -31.46
CA ILE A 728 -19.85 -52.19 -30.74
C ILE A 728 -21.11 -52.86 -31.27
N THR A 729 -21.96 -53.32 -30.35
CA THR A 729 -23.25 -53.93 -30.66
C THR A 729 -24.38 -53.03 -30.17
N LEU A 730 -25.18 -52.49 -31.09
CA LEU A 730 -26.38 -51.71 -30.78
C LEU A 730 -27.64 -52.56 -30.98
N HIS A 731 -28.65 -52.28 -30.16
CA HIS A 731 -29.95 -52.94 -30.21
C HIS A 731 -31.02 -51.92 -30.63
N ALA A 732 -31.54 -52.04 -31.86
CA ALA A 732 -32.62 -51.19 -32.36
C ALA A 732 -33.98 -51.78 -31.95
N LEU A 733 -34.66 -51.09 -31.03
CA LEU A 733 -36.00 -51.46 -30.54
C LEU A 733 -37.09 -50.96 -31.51
N CYS A 734 -38.24 -51.64 -31.55
CA CYS A 734 -39.41 -51.18 -32.30
C CYS A 734 -40.18 -50.09 -31.53
N ASP A 735 -40.60 -49.04 -32.22
CA ASP A 735 -41.41 -47.97 -31.62
C ASP A 735 -42.76 -48.48 -31.11
N THR A 736 -43.07 -48.19 -29.85
CA THR A 736 -44.42 -48.35 -29.30
C THR A 736 -45.20 -47.05 -29.49
N ALA A 737 -46.43 -47.13 -30.01
CA ALA A 737 -47.24 -45.97 -30.36
C ALA A 737 -47.47 -45.01 -29.15
N PRO A 738 -47.54 -43.68 -29.37
CA PRO A 738 -47.61 -42.68 -28.30
C PRO A 738 -48.92 -42.72 -27.50
N SER A 739 -48.80 -42.60 -26.19
CA SER A 739 -49.82 -42.82 -25.16
C SER A 739 -50.87 -41.70 -24.99
N ASN A 740 -51.24 -40.98 -26.06
CA ASN A 740 -52.20 -39.86 -25.96
C ASN A 740 -53.28 -39.86 -27.07
N GLN A 741 -54.15 -40.88 -27.12
CA GLN A 741 -55.50 -40.71 -27.68
C GLN A 741 -56.56 -41.42 -26.84
N LYS A 742 -57.49 -40.62 -26.30
CA LYS A 742 -58.72 -41.08 -25.67
C LYS A 742 -59.69 -41.62 -26.74
N ARG A 743 -60.03 -42.91 -26.58
CA ARG A 743 -61.28 -43.60 -26.94
C ARG A 743 -62.02 -43.17 -28.23
N SER A 744 -62.21 -44.14 -29.12
CA SER A 744 -63.55 -44.42 -29.69
C SER A 744 -63.63 -45.80 -30.36
N ARG A 745 -64.46 -46.66 -29.74
CA ARG A 745 -65.35 -47.69 -30.31
C ARG A 745 -64.81 -48.73 -31.31
N SER A 746 -64.98 -49.99 -30.87
CA SER A 746 -65.30 -51.21 -31.63
C SER A 746 -64.37 -51.63 -32.77
N GLY A 747 -63.64 -52.71 -32.54
CA GLY A 747 -62.90 -53.47 -33.55
C GLY A 747 -61.53 -53.84 -33.01
N THR A 748 -61.27 -55.14 -32.84
CA THR A 748 -59.99 -55.71 -32.44
C THR A 748 -58.86 -55.21 -33.36
N PRO A 749 -57.83 -54.49 -32.88
CA PRO A 749 -56.62 -54.23 -33.67
C PRO A 749 -55.68 -55.45 -33.58
N PRO A 750 -54.94 -55.79 -34.65
CA PRO A 750 -54.08 -56.96 -34.70
C PRO A 750 -52.88 -56.80 -33.75
N THR A 751 -52.62 -57.81 -32.92
CA THR A 751 -51.41 -57.92 -32.12
C THR A 751 -50.20 -58.07 -33.04
N VAL A 752 -49.43 -56.99 -33.21
CA VAL A 752 -48.11 -57.08 -33.84
C VAL A 752 -47.15 -57.65 -32.78
N HIS A 753 -46.76 -58.91 -32.94
CA HIS A 753 -45.79 -59.56 -32.07
C HIS A 753 -44.36 -59.15 -32.47
N CYS A 754 -43.72 -58.27 -31.70
CA CYS A 754 -42.30 -57.96 -31.84
C CYS A 754 -41.46 -59.19 -31.42
N ALA A 755 -40.48 -59.59 -32.24
CA ALA A 755 -39.58 -60.72 -31.96
C ALA A 755 -38.34 -60.32 -31.12
N GLY A 756 -38.24 -59.06 -30.70
CA GLY A 756 -37.10 -58.48 -29.97
C GLY A 756 -36.33 -57.44 -30.81
N PRO A 757 -35.41 -56.68 -30.19
CA PRO A 757 -34.61 -55.66 -30.87
C PRO A 757 -33.67 -56.24 -31.92
N ALA A 758 -33.53 -55.56 -33.06
CA ALA A 758 -32.54 -55.90 -34.07
C ALA A 758 -31.12 -55.59 -33.56
N ILE A 759 -30.20 -56.54 -33.71
CA ILE A 759 -28.82 -56.42 -33.24
C ILE A 759 -27.94 -55.94 -34.40
N ILE A 760 -27.39 -54.74 -34.29
CA ILE A 760 -26.51 -54.11 -35.28
C ILE A 760 -25.09 -54.12 -34.71
N ARG A 761 -24.14 -54.73 -35.41
CA ARG A 761 -22.73 -54.76 -35.01
C ARG A 761 -21.91 -53.94 -35.99
N PHE A 762 -21.05 -53.07 -35.48
CA PHE A 762 -20.09 -52.34 -36.30
C PHE A 762 -18.76 -52.20 -35.54
N GLU A 763 -17.67 -52.19 -36.30
CA GLU A 763 -16.30 -52.04 -35.79
C GLU A 763 -15.93 -50.55 -35.82
N VAL A 764 -15.44 -50.04 -34.70
CA VAL A 764 -15.04 -48.64 -34.52
C VAL A 764 -13.63 -48.61 -33.97
N ALA A 765 -12.77 -47.77 -34.54
CA ALA A 765 -11.48 -47.45 -33.95
C ALA A 765 -11.69 -46.51 -32.76
N GLU A 766 -11.45 -47.01 -31.55
CA GLU A 766 -11.59 -46.27 -30.30
C GLU A 766 -10.21 -45.85 -29.78
N ALA A 767 -10.08 -44.59 -29.33
CA ALA A 767 -8.87 -44.09 -28.71
C ALA A 767 -8.75 -44.63 -27.28
N HIS A 768 -7.79 -45.53 -27.05
CA HIS A 768 -7.55 -46.14 -25.76
C HIS A 768 -6.26 -45.60 -25.14
N ILE A 769 -6.30 -45.31 -23.84
CA ILE A 769 -5.13 -44.84 -23.08
C ILE A 769 -4.09 -45.96 -22.98
N ASN A 770 -2.83 -45.65 -23.27
CA ASN A 770 -1.71 -46.53 -23.04
C ASN A 770 -1.26 -46.42 -21.59
N SER A 771 -1.60 -47.42 -20.77
CA SER A 771 -1.35 -47.40 -19.32
C SER A 771 0.12 -47.17 -18.96
N GLY A 772 1.06 -47.71 -19.75
CA GLY A 772 2.49 -47.49 -19.49
C GLY A 772 2.92 -46.04 -19.71
N VAL A 773 2.34 -45.35 -20.70
CA VAL A 773 2.61 -43.94 -20.96
C VAL A 773 1.89 -43.06 -19.93
N ASP A 774 0.68 -43.45 -19.51
CA ASP A 774 -0.09 -42.75 -18.47
C ASP A 774 0.64 -42.76 -17.12
N ASP A 775 1.24 -43.89 -16.74
CA ASP A 775 2.09 -43.99 -15.54
C ASP A 775 3.33 -43.09 -15.66
N MET A 776 4.00 -43.09 -16.83
CA MET A 776 5.16 -42.22 -17.09
C MET A 776 4.80 -40.73 -17.06
N VAL A 777 3.63 -40.35 -17.59
CA VAL A 777 3.11 -38.98 -17.54
C VAL A 777 2.83 -38.58 -16.09
N THR A 778 2.19 -39.47 -15.32
CA THR A 778 1.88 -39.22 -13.90
C THR A 778 3.16 -39.03 -13.08
N GLN A 779 4.18 -39.89 -13.30
CA GLN A 779 5.49 -39.77 -12.66
C GLN A 779 6.19 -38.46 -13.03
N ASN A 780 6.18 -38.11 -14.32
CA ASN A 780 6.75 -36.87 -14.82
C ASN A 780 6.08 -35.63 -14.17
N ARG A 781 4.75 -35.64 -14.01
CA ARG A 781 4.02 -34.55 -13.33
C ARG A 781 4.30 -34.50 -11.83
N ALA A 782 4.51 -35.63 -11.18
CA ALA A 782 4.97 -35.65 -9.78
C ALA A 782 6.39 -35.08 -9.62
N GLU A 783 7.30 -35.37 -10.56
CA GLU A 783 8.65 -34.79 -10.59
C GLU A 783 8.62 -33.27 -10.83
N TYR A 784 7.75 -32.81 -11.74
CA TYR A 784 7.49 -31.40 -12.00
C TYR A 784 7.06 -30.65 -10.73
N GLU A 785 6.05 -31.14 -10.01
CA GLU A 785 5.56 -30.51 -8.77
C GLU A 785 6.64 -30.44 -7.69
N ASN A 786 7.46 -31.49 -7.55
CA ASN A 786 8.57 -31.50 -6.60
C ASN A 786 9.63 -30.44 -6.93
N LEU A 787 9.94 -30.23 -8.21
CA LEU A 787 10.85 -29.17 -8.64
C LEU A 787 10.26 -27.77 -8.38
N LEU A 788 8.94 -27.60 -8.62
CA LEU A 788 8.24 -26.33 -8.37
C LEU A 788 8.25 -25.95 -6.89
N ILE A 789 8.04 -26.92 -5.98
CA ILE A 789 8.11 -26.69 -4.53
C ILE A 789 9.51 -26.24 -4.11
N LYS A 790 10.56 -26.85 -4.68
CA LYS A 790 11.97 -26.46 -4.40
C LYS A 790 12.28 -25.05 -4.93
N ALA A 791 11.81 -24.73 -6.14
CA ALA A 791 12.00 -23.41 -6.75
C ALA A 791 11.23 -22.29 -6.02
N SER A 792 10.13 -22.63 -5.36
CA SER A 792 9.29 -21.68 -4.60
C SER A 792 9.82 -21.35 -3.20
N GLN A 793 10.93 -21.96 -2.77
CA GLN A 793 11.53 -21.67 -1.47
C GLN A 793 12.21 -20.29 -1.46
N PRO A 794 12.20 -19.57 -0.32
CA PRO A 794 12.91 -18.30 -0.22
C PRO A 794 14.42 -18.47 -0.38
N PRO A 795 15.15 -17.47 -0.92
CA PRO A 795 16.61 -17.52 -1.04
C PRO A 795 17.28 -17.73 0.33
N PRO A 796 18.41 -18.47 0.39
CA PRO A 796 19.14 -18.67 1.64
C PRO A 796 19.57 -17.34 2.28
N SER A 797 19.46 -17.25 3.61
CA SER A 797 19.77 -16.02 4.36
C SER A 797 21.17 -15.47 4.12
N LYS A 798 22.15 -16.34 3.84
CA LYS A 798 23.53 -15.95 3.47
C LYS A 798 23.61 -15.19 2.14
N VAL A 799 22.77 -15.56 1.16
CA VAL A 799 22.68 -14.85 -0.13
C VAL A 799 22.13 -13.46 0.11
N THR A 800 21.02 -13.35 0.85
CA THR A 800 20.41 -12.06 1.21
C THR A 800 21.37 -11.17 2.00
N GLN A 801 22.10 -11.72 2.97
CA GLN A 801 23.13 -11.00 3.71
C GLN A 801 24.24 -10.48 2.80
N GLY A 802 24.68 -11.28 1.82
CA GLY A 802 25.66 -10.85 0.82
C GLY A 802 25.17 -9.69 -0.04
N CYS A 803 23.93 -9.75 -0.54
CA CYS A 803 23.35 -8.66 -1.33
C CYS A 803 23.27 -7.35 -0.53
N VAL A 804 22.78 -7.42 0.71
CA VAL A 804 22.66 -6.23 1.57
C VAL A 804 24.03 -5.68 1.96
N PHE A 805 25.03 -6.55 2.19
CA PHE A 805 26.39 -6.12 2.47
C PHE A 805 27.01 -5.33 1.30
N ILE A 806 26.82 -5.81 0.07
CA ILE A 806 27.32 -5.13 -1.14
C ILE A 806 26.65 -3.76 -1.30
N ASP A 807 25.32 -3.67 -1.17
CA ASP A 807 24.61 -2.39 -1.29
C ASP A 807 25.00 -1.41 -0.16
N HIS A 808 25.18 -1.90 1.07
CA HIS A 808 25.67 -1.09 2.19
C HIS A 808 27.07 -0.53 1.91
N LEU A 809 27.98 -1.35 1.38
CA LEU A 809 29.33 -0.92 1.04
C LEU A 809 29.35 0.11 -0.10
N LEU A 810 28.45 -0.03 -1.09
CA LEU A 810 28.27 0.97 -2.15
C LEU A 810 27.72 2.29 -1.61
N ALA A 811 26.72 2.25 -0.72
CA ALA A 811 26.19 3.45 -0.08
C ALA A 811 27.24 4.17 0.77
N MET A 812 28.13 3.42 1.43
CA MET A 812 29.27 3.98 2.15
C MET A 812 30.26 4.67 1.20
N LEU A 813 30.59 4.06 0.07
CA LEU A 813 31.45 4.65 -0.96
C LEU A 813 30.84 5.93 -1.57
N GLU A 814 29.54 5.91 -1.86
CA GLU A 814 28.80 7.06 -2.39
C GLU A 814 28.79 8.24 -1.41
N HIS A 815 28.53 7.95 -0.13
CA HIS A 815 28.55 8.98 0.91
C HIS A 815 29.94 9.59 1.08
N GLU A 816 30.98 8.75 1.15
CA GLU A 816 32.35 9.22 1.38
C GLU A 816 32.91 9.99 0.16
N VAL A 817 32.60 9.58 -1.08
CA VAL A 817 33.02 10.34 -2.27
C VAL A 817 32.30 11.68 -2.37
N THR A 818 31.02 11.74 -2.02
CA THR A 818 30.23 12.99 -2.03
C THR A 818 30.75 13.97 -0.99
N LEU A 819 31.03 13.51 0.23
CA LEU A 819 31.68 14.32 1.26
C LEU A 819 33.07 14.78 0.82
N SER A 820 33.87 13.87 0.28
CA SER A 820 35.24 14.18 -0.14
C SER A 820 35.29 15.20 -1.27
N ARG A 821 34.31 15.19 -2.20
CA ARG A 821 34.16 16.21 -3.26
C ARG A 821 33.88 17.61 -2.73
N THR A 822 33.23 17.72 -1.56
CA THR A 822 32.97 19.01 -0.89
C THR A 822 34.12 19.47 0.03
N SER A 823 35.02 18.57 0.40
CA SER A 823 36.19 18.85 1.23
C SER A 823 37.43 19.10 0.38
N GLU A 824 38.33 20.00 0.77
CA GLU A 824 39.59 20.28 0.04
C GLU A 824 40.64 19.13 0.13
N ASN A 825 40.26 17.93 0.58
CA ASN A 825 41.18 16.81 0.79
C ASN A 825 41.34 15.92 -0.46
N THR A 826 42.17 16.40 -1.39
CA THR A 826 42.44 15.75 -2.68
C THR A 826 43.06 14.34 -2.56
N VAL A 827 43.85 14.06 -1.51
CA VAL A 827 44.50 12.76 -1.32
C VAL A 827 43.49 11.66 -0.98
N VAL A 828 42.51 11.97 -0.13
CA VAL A 828 41.45 11.03 0.24
C VAL A 828 40.54 10.77 -0.96
N LEU A 829 40.20 11.81 -1.71
CA LEU A 829 39.39 11.69 -2.92
C LEU A 829 40.04 10.74 -3.95
N CYS A 830 41.34 10.87 -4.23
CA CYS A 830 42.06 9.96 -5.14
C CYS A 830 41.97 8.48 -4.69
N LYS A 831 42.10 8.21 -3.39
CA LYS A 831 42.05 6.84 -2.84
C LYS A 831 40.66 6.22 -2.92
N ILE A 832 39.61 7.00 -2.65
CA ILE A 832 38.22 6.54 -2.80
C ILE A 832 37.93 6.30 -4.29
N GLN A 833 38.37 7.21 -5.16
CA GLN A 833 38.21 7.07 -6.61
C GLN A 833 38.85 5.78 -7.13
N GLU A 834 40.11 5.51 -6.73
CA GLU A 834 40.80 4.26 -7.08
C GLU A 834 40.04 3.02 -6.60
N SER A 835 39.45 3.09 -5.40
CA SER A 835 38.73 1.98 -4.80
C SER A 835 37.38 1.72 -5.50
N GLY A 836 36.65 2.78 -5.87
CA GLY A 836 35.40 2.68 -6.64
C GLY A 836 35.63 2.17 -8.07
N VAL A 837 36.66 2.68 -8.75
CA VAL A 837 37.07 2.23 -10.10
C VAL A 837 37.46 0.74 -10.08
N LYS A 838 38.25 0.32 -9.10
CA LYS A 838 38.68 -1.08 -9.01
C LYS A 838 37.53 -2.02 -8.72
N LEU A 839 36.60 -1.61 -7.85
CA LEU A 839 35.39 -2.39 -7.58
C LEU A 839 34.51 -2.52 -8.84
N PHE A 840 34.38 -1.46 -9.63
CA PHE A 840 33.62 -1.47 -10.88
C PHE A 840 34.17 -2.51 -11.87
N TYR A 841 35.47 -2.45 -12.19
CA TYR A 841 36.07 -3.43 -13.11
C TYR A 841 36.05 -4.86 -12.57
N TYR A 842 36.20 -5.02 -11.25
CA TYR A 842 36.08 -6.33 -10.62
C TYR A 842 34.68 -6.94 -10.78
N LEU A 843 33.63 -6.14 -10.62
CA LEU A 843 32.25 -6.60 -10.84
C LEU A 843 31.95 -6.92 -12.31
N ILE A 844 32.57 -6.19 -13.26
CA ILE A 844 32.49 -6.52 -14.69
C ILE A 844 33.11 -7.89 -14.94
N GLU A 845 34.32 -8.13 -14.42
CA GLU A 845 35.00 -9.43 -14.58
C GLU A 845 34.17 -10.57 -14.03
N TYR A 846 33.54 -10.33 -12.87
CA TYR A 846 32.69 -11.28 -12.16
C TYR A 846 31.33 -11.54 -12.84
N TYR A 847 30.82 -10.60 -13.64
CA TYR A 847 29.56 -10.76 -14.35
C TYR A 847 29.73 -11.73 -15.54
N THR A 848 29.29 -12.98 -15.35
CA THR A 848 29.30 -14.06 -16.35
C THR A 848 27.91 -14.25 -16.98
N GLU A 849 27.85 -14.99 -18.10
CA GLU A 849 26.55 -15.36 -18.72
C GLU A 849 25.66 -16.16 -17.78
N GLU A 850 26.23 -17.07 -16.99
CA GLU A 850 25.51 -17.84 -15.98
C GLU A 850 24.88 -16.93 -14.90
N ALA A 851 25.62 -15.90 -14.46
CA ALA A 851 25.11 -14.91 -13.51
C ALA A 851 23.99 -14.04 -14.13
N ALA A 852 24.03 -13.80 -15.45
CA ALA A 852 23.03 -13.04 -16.18
C ALA A 852 21.70 -13.79 -16.38
N LEU A 853 21.74 -15.13 -16.46
CA LEU A 853 20.54 -15.97 -16.59
C LEU A 853 19.71 -16.03 -15.31
N CYS A 854 20.32 -15.79 -14.15
CA CYS A 854 19.63 -15.70 -12.87
C CYS A 854 19.10 -14.26 -12.64
N PRO A 855 17.78 -14.01 -12.69
CA PRO A 855 17.25 -12.64 -12.67
C PRO A 855 17.66 -11.80 -11.43
N PRO A 856 17.63 -12.33 -10.19
CA PRO A 856 18.07 -11.58 -9.01
C PRO A 856 19.55 -11.19 -9.05
N THR A 857 20.42 -12.09 -9.52
CA THR A 857 21.86 -11.84 -9.63
C THR A 857 22.15 -10.82 -10.73
N LYS A 858 21.48 -10.94 -11.88
CA LYS A 858 21.53 -9.94 -12.95
C LYS A 858 21.14 -8.56 -12.44
N GLN A 859 20.00 -8.45 -11.75
CA GLN A 859 19.53 -7.16 -11.23
C GLN A 859 20.52 -6.56 -10.24
N LEU A 860 21.04 -7.36 -9.30
CA LEU A 860 22.00 -6.88 -8.30
C LEU A 860 23.27 -6.33 -8.97
N ILE A 861 23.91 -7.11 -9.83
CA ILE A 861 25.21 -6.75 -10.42
C ILE A 861 25.05 -5.57 -11.37
N THR A 862 24.01 -5.56 -12.21
CA THR A 862 23.72 -4.41 -13.11
C THR A 862 23.47 -3.13 -12.32
N THR A 863 22.66 -3.16 -11.26
CA THR A 863 22.43 -1.99 -10.39
C THR A 863 23.74 -1.52 -9.72
N CYS A 864 24.60 -2.44 -9.27
CA CYS A 864 25.90 -2.10 -8.69
C CYS A 864 26.82 -1.43 -9.71
N LEU A 865 26.87 -1.97 -10.94
CA LEU A 865 27.65 -1.42 -12.05
C LEU A 865 27.11 -0.06 -12.47
N GLU A 866 25.80 0.16 -12.46
CA GLU A 866 25.20 1.45 -12.78
C GLU A 866 25.58 2.53 -11.76
N LYS A 867 25.42 2.24 -10.46
CA LYS A 867 25.82 3.16 -9.38
C LYS A 867 27.31 3.49 -9.46
N LEU A 868 28.17 2.48 -9.57
CA LEU A 868 29.62 2.68 -9.65
C LEU A 868 30.05 3.39 -10.93
N GLY A 869 29.45 3.04 -12.07
CA GLY A 869 29.71 3.66 -13.36
C GLY A 869 29.37 5.15 -13.35
N GLN A 870 28.23 5.51 -12.77
CA GLN A 870 27.82 6.92 -12.64
C GLN A 870 28.70 7.72 -11.67
N LEU A 871 29.13 7.10 -10.56
CA LEU A 871 29.88 7.80 -9.52
C LEU A 871 31.39 7.91 -9.83
N PHE A 872 31.99 6.89 -10.42
CA PHE A 872 33.46 6.74 -10.49
C PHE A 872 34.04 6.65 -11.91
N ILE A 873 33.21 6.45 -12.95
CA ILE A 873 33.68 6.22 -14.32
C ILE A 873 33.23 7.35 -15.25
N SER A 874 31.94 7.69 -15.20
CA SER A 874 31.35 8.74 -16.03
C SER A 874 31.97 10.11 -15.71
N GLY A 875 32.46 10.80 -16.73
CA GLY A 875 33.09 12.12 -16.57
C GLY A 875 34.55 12.09 -16.12
N GLU A 876 35.18 10.92 -15.94
CA GLU A 876 36.57 10.80 -15.52
C GLU A 876 37.52 10.63 -16.71
N GLU A 877 38.46 11.58 -16.86
CA GLU A 877 39.42 11.62 -17.97
C GLU A 877 40.29 10.36 -18.07
N SER A 878 40.65 9.73 -16.95
CA SER A 878 41.54 8.56 -16.95
C SER A 878 40.84 7.27 -17.35
N GLN A 879 39.50 7.20 -17.21
CA GLN A 879 38.74 5.95 -17.34
C GLN A 879 38.20 5.70 -18.74
N GLY A 880 38.01 6.75 -19.56
CA GLY A 880 37.48 6.63 -20.92
C GLY A 880 38.17 5.55 -21.79
N PRO A 881 39.52 5.57 -21.94
CA PRO A 881 40.22 4.58 -22.75
C PRO A 881 40.12 3.14 -22.18
N GLN A 882 40.18 3.01 -20.86
CA GLN A 882 40.10 1.72 -20.18
C GLN A 882 38.70 1.10 -20.32
N LEU A 883 37.65 1.92 -20.17
CA LEU A 883 36.27 1.50 -20.37
C LEU A 883 36.02 1.08 -21.83
N LEU A 884 36.54 1.84 -22.80
CA LEU A 884 36.46 1.49 -24.21
C LEU A 884 37.11 0.13 -24.49
N SER A 885 38.33 -0.09 -24.01
CA SER A 885 39.00 -1.40 -24.13
C SER A 885 38.18 -2.54 -23.51
N THR A 886 37.55 -2.29 -22.36
CA THR A 886 36.71 -3.28 -21.67
C THR A 886 35.45 -3.63 -22.47
N ILE A 887 34.79 -2.63 -23.07
CA ILE A 887 33.62 -2.81 -23.94
C ILE A 887 33.99 -3.63 -25.19
N ILE A 888 35.18 -3.39 -25.75
CA ILE A 888 35.69 -4.15 -26.91
C ILE A 888 35.93 -5.61 -26.55
N GLN A 889 36.53 -5.87 -25.38
CA GLN A 889 36.80 -7.23 -24.91
C GLN A 889 35.53 -7.99 -24.53
N ARG A 890 34.47 -7.28 -24.10
CA ARG A 890 33.16 -7.87 -23.73
C ARG A 890 32.00 -7.16 -24.45
N PRO A 891 31.78 -7.44 -25.74
CA PRO A 891 30.76 -6.75 -26.55
C PRO A 891 29.32 -6.91 -26.03
N ASN A 892 29.02 -8.05 -25.41
CA ASN A 892 27.73 -8.36 -24.78
C ASN A 892 27.36 -7.39 -23.64
N LEU A 893 28.35 -6.72 -23.03
CA LEU A 893 28.13 -5.71 -21.99
C LEU A 893 28.06 -4.29 -22.53
N GLY A 894 28.21 -4.10 -23.84
CA GLY A 894 28.23 -2.79 -24.47
C GLY A 894 27.01 -1.92 -24.18
N GLY A 895 25.81 -2.51 -24.13
CA GLY A 895 24.59 -1.80 -23.75
C GLY A 895 24.55 -1.35 -22.29
N LEU A 896 25.22 -2.07 -21.38
CA LEU A 896 25.30 -1.75 -19.95
C LEU A 896 26.38 -0.71 -19.65
N LEU A 897 27.54 -0.83 -20.33
CA LEU A 897 28.72 0.00 -20.08
C LEU A 897 28.74 1.28 -20.92
N GLY A 898 28.12 1.25 -22.11
CA GLY A 898 28.08 2.37 -23.05
C GLY A 898 27.54 3.70 -22.50
N PRO A 899 26.55 3.74 -21.58
CA PRO A 899 26.10 4.98 -20.95
C PRO A 899 27.19 5.73 -20.17
N TYR A 900 28.20 5.02 -19.64
CA TYR A 900 29.28 5.61 -18.84
C TYR A 900 30.51 5.97 -19.69
N PHE A 901 30.48 5.68 -20.99
CA PHE A 901 31.53 6.07 -21.92
C PHE A 901 31.37 7.55 -22.28
N THR A 902 32.18 8.38 -21.63
CA THR A 902 32.23 9.85 -21.82
C THR A 902 33.54 10.27 -22.48
N PRO A 903 33.68 10.12 -23.82
CA PRO A 903 34.94 10.40 -24.51
C PRO A 903 35.38 11.87 -24.39
N VAL A 904 34.42 12.79 -24.25
CA VAL A 904 34.62 14.24 -24.11
C VAL A 904 35.28 14.64 -22.78
N ALA A 905 35.24 13.77 -21.76
CA ALA A 905 35.81 14.07 -20.45
C ALA A 905 37.34 14.16 -20.44
N GLY A 906 38.03 13.60 -21.45
CA GLY A 906 39.48 13.61 -21.55
C GLY A 906 40.04 14.71 -22.45
N GLY A 907 41.33 15.05 -22.26
CA GLY A 907 42.02 15.98 -23.17
C GLY A 907 42.06 15.47 -24.62
N ALA A 908 42.29 16.39 -25.57
CA ALA A 908 42.21 16.13 -27.01
C ALA A 908 43.03 14.91 -27.49
N SER A 909 44.17 14.62 -26.86
CA SER A 909 45.00 13.46 -27.21
C SER A 909 44.34 12.12 -26.88
N LYS A 910 43.67 12.01 -25.72
CA LYS A 910 42.96 10.80 -25.31
C LYS A 910 41.67 10.62 -26.12
N PHE A 911 40.98 11.71 -26.43
CA PHE A 911 39.81 11.70 -27.32
C PHE A 911 40.17 11.14 -28.70
N LEU A 912 41.24 11.67 -29.33
CA LEU A 912 41.71 11.21 -30.63
C LEU A 912 42.08 9.72 -30.62
N HIS A 913 42.75 9.25 -29.56
CA HIS A 913 43.10 7.84 -29.41
C HIS A 913 41.86 6.93 -29.27
N MET A 914 40.86 7.35 -28.48
CA MET A 914 39.59 6.62 -28.37
C MET A 914 38.81 6.60 -29.69
N TYR A 915 38.83 7.72 -30.42
CA TYR A 915 38.19 7.82 -31.73
C TYR A 915 38.87 6.94 -32.77
N GLU A 916 40.21 6.94 -32.83
CA GLU A 916 40.99 6.06 -33.70
C GLU A 916 40.66 4.58 -33.42
N THR A 917 40.60 4.21 -32.14
CA THR A 917 40.21 2.85 -31.71
C THR A 917 38.78 2.49 -32.17
N LEU A 918 37.84 3.44 -32.11
CA LEU A 918 36.45 3.25 -32.59
C LEU A 918 36.35 3.15 -34.12
N VAL A 919 37.18 3.90 -34.84
CA VAL A 919 37.26 3.80 -36.30
C VAL A 919 37.84 2.45 -36.73
N GLU A 920 38.86 1.94 -36.03
CA GLU A 920 39.39 0.60 -36.27
C GLU A 920 38.32 -0.49 -36.01
N LEU A 921 37.55 -0.36 -34.93
CA LEU A 921 36.42 -1.27 -34.62
C LEU A 921 35.31 -1.27 -35.67
N SER A 922 35.09 -0.16 -36.37
CA SER A 922 34.06 -0.05 -37.42
C SER A 922 34.29 -0.99 -38.61
N THR A 923 35.51 -1.54 -38.73
CA THR A 923 35.86 -2.53 -39.75
C THR A 923 35.56 -3.99 -39.33
N GLY A 924 35.09 -4.20 -38.09
CA GLY A 924 34.82 -5.52 -37.50
C GLY A 924 33.34 -5.97 -37.55
N ILE A 925 33.05 -7.10 -36.86
CA ILE A 925 31.75 -7.80 -36.89
C ILE A 925 30.66 -7.12 -36.04
N ASN A 926 31.02 -6.32 -35.03
CA ASN A 926 30.08 -5.72 -34.06
C ASN A 926 29.68 -4.27 -34.42
N ILE A 927 29.05 -4.10 -35.59
CA ILE A 927 28.67 -2.78 -36.14
C ILE A 927 27.69 -2.04 -35.22
N ASP A 928 26.73 -2.73 -34.61
CA ASP A 928 25.73 -2.12 -33.73
C ASP A 928 26.35 -1.50 -32.47
N LEU A 929 27.34 -2.19 -31.89
CA LEU A 929 28.08 -1.67 -30.74
C LEU A 929 28.92 -0.45 -31.12
N CYS A 930 29.57 -0.50 -32.28
CA CYS A 930 30.34 0.61 -32.82
C CYS A 930 29.44 1.84 -33.05
N PHE A 931 28.23 1.65 -33.59
CA PHE A 931 27.25 2.72 -33.75
C PHE A 931 26.86 3.37 -32.42
N VAL A 932 26.60 2.57 -31.38
CA VAL A 932 26.27 3.07 -30.03
C VAL A 932 27.42 3.90 -29.47
N LEU A 933 28.67 3.46 -29.61
CA LEU A 933 29.83 4.17 -29.07
C LEU A 933 30.19 5.41 -29.89
N LEU A 934 30.10 5.34 -31.23
CA LEU A 934 30.28 6.49 -32.11
C LEU A 934 29.21 7.55 -31.87
N SER A 935 27.97 7.17 -31.54
CA SER A 935 26.94 8.13 -31.15
C SER A 935 27.36 8.98 -29.93
N LYS A 936 28.17 8.44 -29.02
CA LYS A 936 28.72 9.19 -27.87
C LYS A 936 29.87 10.13 -28.24
N VAL A 937 30.50 9.91 -29.39
CA VAL A 937 31.51 10.80 -29.97
C VAL A 937 30.85 11.89 -30.83
N CYS A 938 29.80 11.54 -31.57
CA CYS A 938 29.06 12.43 -32.48
C CYS A 938 28.01 13.32 -31.79
N TYR A 939 27.86 13.26 -30.46
CA TYR A 939 27.02 14.20 -29.68
C TYR A 939 27.79 15.50 -29.34
N LEU A 940 28.71 15.87 -30.23
CA LEU A 940 29.28 17.19 -30.47
C LEU A 940 28.69 17.71 -31.79
#